data_AF-A0A1U7YLH8-F1
#
_entry.id   AF-A0A1U7YLH8-F1
#
_cell.length_a   1.000
_cell.length_b   1.000
_cell.length_c   1.000
_cell.angle_alpha   90.00
_cell.angle_beta   90.00
_cell.angle_gamma   90.00
#
_symmetry.space_group_name_H-M   'P 1'
#
loop_
_entity.id
_entity.type
_entity.pdbx_description
1 polymer ?
#
loop_
_entity_poly.entity_id
_entity_poly.type
_entity_poly.pdbx_seq_one_letter_code
_entity_poly.pdbx_strand_id
1 'polypeptide(L)'
;MSTQAFDKRKETLASMCDERARMLQDQFNVSMNHVQAMSILISTFHHARNPSAIDQGTFARYTERTAFERPLTSGVAYAVRVLHSERKEFEKQQGWSIRRMDTLEQTPVHKDDEYDRDGLEPSPVQAEYAPVIFAQDTIAHVISVDMLSGEEDRENVLRARESGKGVLTAPFRLLKTNRLGVIKTFAVYKTDLPSNATPNERIQATDGYLGGVLDIESLVEKLLQQLASKQTILVNVYDTTNLSHPISMYGSNVSSDGVEHVSALNFGDPFRRHEMRCRFKQKPPWPWLGITTATGILVIALLIGQIFHATINRIAKVEDDYHEMMVLKKRAEDADVAKSQFLATVSHEIRTPMNGVLGMLHMLMDTNLDVTQQDYVSTAQASGKALVSLINEVLDQAKIESGKLELEAVCFDVRATLDEVLSLFSGKSQEKGVELAVYISDKVPDVLIGDPGRFRQIITNLMGNSIKFTEKGHIFVMVHLVEEVIESSEEFKMESSLKHTLSGLPVADKRQSWRNFVAFNQEGSAAFTSSSLGQINLIVSVEDTGVGIPLDAQSRIFTPFMQVGPSIARIHGGTGIGLSISKCLVQLMKGEIGFVSLPKIGSTFTFTAVFTNGRCNWNEQKSQQISNPSNSVSSEFHGMRALIVDPRTVRARVSQYHMKRLGVHSEVVSDLNHGLSYLRTDNRVTNMILIEQEVWDTDLGMSSLFVKNLRNIDANDPPKLFILANAINSNRVGVANGFSTPFVIMKPLRVSMLAASLQRAMGVGNKGNCTHGELSGSSLSKLLQGRKILVVDDNNVNLRVAAAALKKYGADVVCTDSGKKSITFLKPPHQFDACFMDIQMPEMDGFEATKRIRDMESDINSRIQLGQLPVEAYGNASSWKVPILAMTADVIQATNEQCQKCGMDGYVSKPFEAEQLYQEVSRFFHVKPNQNS
;
A
#
# COMPACT_ATOMS: atom_id res chain seq x y z
N MET A 1 35.96 24.98 -58.29
CA MET A 1 35.46 23.90 -57.40
C MET A 1 35.86 22.59 -58.04
N SER A 2 36.40 21.61 -57.29
CA SER A 2 36.61 20.28 -57.86
C SER A 2 35.24 19.62 -58.08
N THR A 3 35.12 18.82 -59.13
CA THR A 3 33.91 18.02 -59.45
C THR A 3 33.43 17.25 -58.21
N GLN A 4 34.38 16.75 -57.42
CA GLN A 4 34.15 16.02 -56.17
C GLN A 4 33.47 16.86 -55.05
N ALA A 5 33.75 18.17 -54.96
CA ALA A 5 33.08 19.04 -53.97
C ALA A 5 31.64 19.37 -54.36
N PHE A 6 31.36 19.43 -55.66
CA PHE A 6 30.00 19.58 -56.19
C PHE A 6 29.19 18.29 -56.00
N ASP A 7 29.79 17.13 -56.28
CA ASP A 7 29.16 15.82 -56.10
C ASP A 7 28.87 15.53 -54.62
N LYS A 8 29.82 15.79 -53.72
CA LYS A 8 29.61 15.65 -52.27
C LYS A 8 28.51 16.58 -51.75
N ARG A 9 28.41 17.79 -52.31
CA ARG A 9 27.34 18.73 -51.97
C ARG A 9 25.98 18.21 -52.45
N LYS A 10 25.92 17.62 -53.65
CA LYS A 10 24.71 16.99 -54.19
C LYS A 10 24.29 15.76 -53.39
N GLU A 11 25.23 14.90 -52.99
CA GLU A 11 24.97 13.74 -52.11
C GLU A 11 24.47 14.17 -50.72
N THR A 12 25.03 15.25 -50.17
CA THR A 12 24.57 15.80 -48.89
C THR A 12 23.14 16.32 -49.00
N LEU A 13 22.79 17.00 -50.10
CA LEU A 13 21.43 17.44 -50.36
C LEU A 13 20.48 16.25 -50.51
N ALA A 14 20.91 15.21 -51.23
CA ALA A 14 20.14 13.98 -51.45
C ALA A 14 19.82 13.29 -50.13
N SER A 15 20.84 13.01 -49.32
CA SER A 15 20.68 12.37 -48.01
C SER A 15 19.74 13.17 -47.10
N MET A 16 19.91 14.49 -47.02
CA MET A 16 19.04 15.35 -46.22
C MET A 16 17.59 15.37 -46.71
N CYS A 17 17.36 15.33 -48.01
CA CYS A 17 16.02 15.34 -48.59
C CYS A 17 15.32 13.99 -48.41
N ASP A 18 16.03 12.88 -48.67
CA ASP A 18 15.51 11.52 -48.54
C ASP A 18 15.18 11.17 -47.07
N GLU A 19 15.96 11.69 -46.12
CA GLU A 19 15.66 11.57 -44.68
C GLU A 19 14.35 12.27 -44.30
N ARG A 20 14.15 13.50 -44.78
CA ARG A 20 12.92 14.28 -44.52
C ARG A 20 11.71 13.68 -45.21
N ALA A 21 11.88 13.16 -46.43
CA ALA A 21 10.83 12.47 -47.15
C ALA A 21 10.38 11.20 -46.41
N ARG A 22 11.32 10.38 -45.94
CA ARG A 22 11.01 9.20 -45.10
C ARG A 22 10.31 9.60 -43.81
N MET A 23 10.82 10.59 -43.08
CA MET A 23 10.20 11.04 -41.83
C MET A 23 8.76 11.54 -42.03
N LEU A 24 8.50 12.32 -43.08
CA LEU A 24 7.15 12.79 -43.41
C LEU A 24 6.23 11.63 -43.77
N GLN A 25 6.73 10.66 -44.56
CA GLN A 25 5.99 9.46 -44.93
C GLN A 25 5.67 8.56 -43.72
N ASP A 26 6.62 8.38 -42.80
CA ASP A 26 6.42 7.54 -41.61
C ASP A 26 5.39 8.16 -40.65
N GLN A 27 5.51 9.46 -40.37
CA GLN A 27 4.55 10.19 -39.54
C GLN A 27 3.14 10.20 -40.13
N PHE A 28 3.04 10.25 -41.45
CA PHE A 28 1.79 10.11 -42.18
C PHE A 28 1.20 8.72 -42.02
N ASN A 29 2.00 7.67 -42.21
CA ASN A 29 1.54 6.30 -42.08
C ASN A 29 1.05 5.98 -40.66
N VAL A 30 1.75 6.46 -39.63
CA VAL A 30 1.33 6.31 -38.22
C VAL A 30 -0.06 6.91 -38.00
N SER A 31 -0.26 8.17 -38.40
CA SER A 31 -1.54 8.86 -38.23
C SER A 31 -2.68 8.13 -38.94
N MET A 32 -2.40 7.56 -40.12
CA MET A 32 -3.43 6.90 -40.94
C MET A 32 -3.76 5.50 -40.49
N ASN A 33 -2.82 4.74 -39.93
CA ASN A 33 -3.12 3.46 -39.30
C ASN A 33 -4.08 3.64 -38.12
N HIS A 34 -3.95 4.74 -37.37
CA HIS A 34 -4.85 5.05 -36.28
C HIS A 34 -6.25 5.46 -36.78
N VAL A 35 -6.35 6.29 -37.82
CA VAL A 35 -7.64 6.60 -38.46
C VAL A 35 -8.30 5.33 -39.01
N GLN A 36 -7.53 4.40 -39.58
CA GLN A 36 -8.06 3.10 -40.00
C GLN A 36 -8.57 2.27 -38.82
N ALA A 37 -7.86 2.22 -37.70
CA ALA A 37 -8.33 1.52 -36.50
C ALA A 37 -9.64 2.13 -35.95
N MET A 38 -9.80 3.45 -36.08
CA MET A 38 -11.04 4.13 -35.72
C MET A 38 -12.23 3.74 -36.61
N SER A 39 -12.02 3.42 -37.88
CA SER A 39 -13.12 2.96 -38.75
C SER A 39 -13.70 1.63 -38.25
N ILE A 40 -12.84 0.75 -37.71
CA ILE A 40 -13.23 -0.51 -37.05
C ILE A 40 -13.98 -0.23 -35.75
N LEU A 41 -13.53 0.75 -34.96
CA LEU A 41 -14.20 1.17 -33.73
C LEU A 41 -15.62 1.68 -34.01
N ILE A 42 -15.82 2.47 -35.06
CA ILE A 42 -17.16 2.94 -35.46
C ILE A 42 -18.01 1.77 -35.93
N SER A 43 -17.50 0.88 -36.80
CA SER A 43 -18.23 -0.32 -37.22
C SER A 43 -18.70 -1.15 -36.01
N THR A 44 -17.81 -1.38 -35.03
CA THR A 44 -18.08 -2.24 -33.87
C THR A 44 -18.99 -1.60 -32.82
N PHE A 45 -18.72 -0.36 -32.44
CA PHE A 45 -19.37 0.27 -31.29
C PHE A 45 -20.52 1.20 -31.68
N HIS A 46 -20.56 1.68 -32.93
CA HIS A 46 -21.68 2.48 -33.42
C HIS A 46 -22.71 1.64 -34.18
N HIS A 47 -22.28 0.82 -35.14
CA HIS A 47 -23.20 0.05 -36.02
C HIS A 47 -23.54 -1.34 -35.50
N ALA A 48 -22.57 -2.11 -34.98
CA ALA A 48 -22.81 -3.50 -34.55
C ALA A 48 -23.48 -3.63 -33.17
N ARG A 49 -23.52 -2.55 -32.36
CA ARG A 49 -24.09 -2.56 -31.00
C ARG A 49 -25.37 -1.74 -30.94
N ASN A 50 -26.44 -2.31 -30.36
CA ASN A 50 -27.71 -1.62 -30.13
C ASN A 50 -28.08 -1.63 -28.63
N PRO A 51 -28.15 -0.48 -27.92
CA PRO A 51 -27.93 0.88 -28.44
C PRO A 51 -26.46 1.17 -28.75
N SER A 52 -26.26 2.14 -29.64
CA SER A 52 -24.93 2.64 -30.01
C SER A 52 -24.17 3.13 -28.79
N ALA A 53 -22.89 2.76 -28.67
CA ALA A 53 -22.02 3.25 -27.61
C ALA A 53 -21.28 4.55 -27.98
N ILE A 54 -21.47 5.04 -29.21
CA ILE A 54 -20.82 6.25 -29.72
C ILE A 54 -21.89 7.29 -30.07
N ASP A 55 -21.87 8.38 -29.31
CA ASP A 55 -22.52 9.64 -29.66
C ASP A 55 -21.46 10.72 -29.98
N GLN A 56 -21.88 11.92 -30.37
CA GLN A 56 -20.98 13.02 -30.69
C GLN A 56 -20.04 13.36 -29.53
N GLY A 57 -20.54 13.36 -28.28
CA GLY A 57 -19.74 13.68 -27.10
C GLY A 57 -18.66 12.62 -26.81
N THR A 58 -19.00 11.35 -27.00
CA THR A 58 -18.08 10.21 -26.85
C THR A 58 -17.04 10.22 -27.96
N PHE A 59 -17.44 10.47 -29.21
CA PHE A 59 -16.53 10.58 -30.35
C PHE A 59 -15.56 11.76 -30.18
N ALA A 60 -16.04 12.95 -29.82
CA ALA A 60 -15.21 14.13 -29.58
C ALA A 60 -14.20 13.87 -28.44
N ARG A 61 -14.65 13.32 -27.30
CA ARG A 61 -13.78 13.01 -26.17
C ARG A 61 -12.74 11.94 -26.49
N TYR A 62 -13.13 10.88 -27.20
CA TYR A 62 -12.21 9.82 -27.60
C TYR A 62 -11.16 10.34 -28.58
N THR A 63 -11.59 11.10 -29.59
CA THR A 63 -10.69 11.67 -30.59
C THR A 63 -9.75 12.69 -30.00
N GLU A 64 -10.19 13.54 -29.09
CA GLU A 64 -9.33 14.49 -28.39
C GLU A 64 -8.28 13.80 -27.52
N ARG A 65 -8.68 12.80 -26.71
CA ARG A 65 -7.75 12.04 -25.86
C ARG A 65 -6.72 11.24 -26.66
N THR A 66 -7.07 10.82 -27.87
CA THR A 66 -6.18 10.06 -28.76
C THR A 66 -5.54 10.93 -29.85
N ALA A 67 -5.66 12.26 -29.78
CA ALA A 67 -5.12 13.16 -30.80
C ALA A 67 -3.59 13.03 -30.96
N PHE A 68 -2.88 12.67 -29.88
CA PHE A 68 -1.43 12.45 -29.91
C PHE A 68 -1.01 11.24 -30.78
N GLU A 69 -1.89 10.26 -30.98
CA GLU A 69 -1.67 9.11 -31.87
C GLU A 69 -1.78 9.47 -33.36
N ARG A 70 -2.31 10.66 -33.64
CA ARG A 70 -2.50 11.20 -34.99
C ARG A 70 -1.79 12.56 -35.11
N PRO A 71 -0.45 12.59 -34.97
CA PRO A 71 0.32 13.83 -34.93
C PRO A 71 0.15 14.68 -36.20
N LEU A 72 -0.23 14.05 -37.32
CA LEU A 72 -0.44 14.72 -38.60
C LEU A 72 -1.90 15.06 -38.94
N THR A 73 -2.88 14.82 -38.06
CA THR A 73 -4.28 15.20 -38.37
C THR A 73 -4.70 16.45 -37.62
N SER A 74 -5.34 17.39 -38.31
CA SER A 74 -5.99 18.57 -37.71
C SER A 74 -7.33 18.24 -37.07
N GLY A 75 -7.94 17.13 -37.49
CA GLY A 75 -9.18 16.59 -36.95
C GLY A 75 -9.64 15.36 -37.71
N VAL A 76 -10.60 14.63 -37.13
CA VAL A 76 -11.24 13.47 -37.76
C VAL A 76 -12.77 13.60 -37.67
N ALA A 77 -13.46 13.15 -38.71
CA ALA A 77 -14.91 13.22 -38.81
C ALA A 77 -15.49 11.98 -39.48
N TYR A 78 -16.65 11.55 -39.01
CA TYR A 78 -17.41 10.43 -39.52
C TYR A 78 -18.69 10.90 -40.21
N ALA A 79 -18.80 10.59 -41.49
CA ALA A 79 -19.98 10.79 -42.32
C ALA A 79 -20.72 9.47 -42.50
N VAL A 80 -22.02 9.46 -42.23
CA VAL A 80 -22.86 8.26 -42.40
C VAL A 80 -23.46 8.25 -43.80
N ARG A 81 -23.62 7.07 -44.40
CA ARG A 81 -24.30 6.95 -45.69
C ARG A 81 -25.81 6.97 -45.47
N VAL A 82 -26.52 7.85 -46.16
CA VAL A 82 -27.98 8.00 -46.07
C VAL A 82 -28.59 7.90 -47.46
N LEU A 83 -29.53 6.98 -47.69
CA LEU A 83 -30.25 6.94 -48.95
C LEU A 83 -31.32 8.03 -49.01
N HIS A 84 -31.69 8.48 -50.21
CA HIS A 84 -32.75 9.49 -50.35
C HIS A 84 -34.08 9.10 -49.70
N SER A 85 -34.42 7.81 -49.75
CA SER A 85 -35.60 7.25 -49.08
C SER A 85 -35.58 7.43 -47.56
N GLU A 86 -34.39 7.47 -46.95
CA GLU A 86 -34.17 7.52 -45.50
C GLU A 86 -33.95 8.95 -44.98
N ARG A 87 -33.66 9.90 -45.87
CA ARG A 87 -33.32 11.29 -45.53
C ARG A 87 -34.29 11.94 -44.55
N LYS A 88 -35.60 11.85 -44.80
CA LYS A 88 -36.62 12.50 -43.95
C LYS A 88 -36.64 11.95 -42.53
N GLU A 89 -36.45 10.64 -42.38
CA GLU A 89 -36.42 9.99 -41.08
C GLU A 89 -35.11 10.30 -40.35
N PHE A 90 -33.99 10.27 -41.08
CA PHE A 90 -32.68 10.63 -40.57
C PHE A 90 -32.62 12.07 -40.05
N GLU A 91 -33.06 13.07 -40.83
CA GLU A 91 -33.07 14.48 -40.42
C GLU A 91 -33.95 14.71 -39.18
N LYS A 92 -35.08 13.98 -39.08
CA LYS A 92 -35.95 14.01 -37.90
C LYS A 92 -35.29 13.42 -36.65
N GLN A 93 -34.53 12.33 -36.80
CA GLN A 93 -33.80 11.71 -35.69
C GLN A 93 -32.63 12.57 -35.21
N GLN A 94 -31.91 13.22 -36.13
CA GLN A 94 -30.75 14.05 -35.83
C GLN A 94 -31.09 15.46 -35.34
N GLY A 95 -32.28 15.97 -35.68
CA GLY A 95 -32.71 17.32 -35.29
C GLY A 95 -32.11 18.45 -36.14
N TRP A 96 -31.51 18.12 -37.30
CA TRP A 96 -30.96 19.06 -38.27
C TRP A 96 -31.11 18.53 -39.69
N SER A 97 -31.09 19.41 -40.69
CA SER A 97 -31.20 19.08 -42.11
C SER A 97 -29.82 18.86 -42.74
N ILE A 98 -29.70 17.97 -43.73
CA ILE A 98 -28.45 17.76 -44.49
C ILE A 98 -28.15 19.00 -45.34
N ARG A 99 -26.95 19.57 -45.22
CA ARG A 99 -26.54 20.84 -45.85
C ARG A 99 -25.46 20.62 -46.93
N ARG A 100 -25.49 21.41 -48.01
CA ARG A 100 -24.51 21.34 -49.13
C ARG A 100 -23.20 22.08 -48.80
N MET A 101 -22.10 21.64 -49.40
CA MET A 101 -20.74 22.15 -49.21
C MET A 101 -20.28 23.12 -50.31
N ASP A 102 -20.68 22.89 -51.55
CA ASP A 102 -20.34 23.65 -52.77
C ASP A 102 -20.56 25.18 -52.73
N THR A 103 -21.42 25.69 -51.85
CA THR A 103 -21.57 27.15 -51.62
C THR A 103 -20.38 27.75 -50.86
N LEU A 104 -19.62 26.96 -50.10
CA LEU A 104 -18.44 27.41 -49.33
C LEU A 104 -17.17 27.59 -50.17
N GLU A 105 -17.07 26.92 -51.32
CA GLU A 105 -15.90 27.04 -52.20
C GLU A 105 -15.85 28.38 -52.96
N GLN A 106 -16.99 29.06 -53.13
CA GLN A 106 -17.12 30.26 -53.96
C GLN A 106 -17.04 31.59 -53.18
N THR A 107 -17.22 31.58 -51.85
CA THR A 107 -17.12 32.77 -50.99
C THR A 107 -16.02 32.60 -49.93
N PRO A 108 -14.90 33.33 -50.02
CA PRO A 108 -13.83 33.24 -49.04
C PRO A 108 -14.27 33.85 -47.71
N VAL A 109 -14.39 33.04 -46.67
CA VAL A 109 -14.61 33.49 -45.29
C VAL A 109 -13.41 34.34 -44.85
N HIS A 110 -13.63 35.62 -44.54
CA HIS A 110 -12.58 36.49 -44.00
C HIS A 110 -12.20 36.04 -42.59
N LYS A 111 -10.94 36.28 -42.19
CA LYS A 111 -10.33 35.78 -40.94
C LYS A 111 -11.06 36.18 -39.65
N ASP A 112 -11.98 37.13 -39.70
CA ASP A 112 -12.70 37.69 -38.56
C ASP A 112 -14.23 37.45 -38.60
N ASP A 113 -14.75 36.73 -39.60
CA ASP A 113 -16.19 36.43 -39.68
C ASP A 113 -16.52 35.16 -38.87
N GLU A 114 -17.44 35.31 -37.92
CA GLU A 114 -18.00 34.22 -37.12
C GLU A 114 -18.70 33.23 -38.06
N TYR A 115 -18.28 31.95 -38.05
CA TYR A 115 -18.84 30.92 -38.94
C TYR A 115 -20.33 30.73 -38.66
N ASP A 116 -21.18 31.34 -39.47
CA ASP A 116 -22.63 31.21 -39.35
C ASP A 116 -23.07 29.85 -39.86
N ARG A 117 -23.24 28.92 -38.93
CA ARG A 117 -23.68 27.55 -39.22
C ARG A 117 -25.01 27.60 -39.98
N ASP A 118 -25.92 28.52 -39.66
CA ASP A 118 -27.30 28.58 -40.15
C ASP A 118 -27.48 29.25 -41.52
N GLY A 119 -26.41 29.76 -42.12
CA GLY A 119 -26.41 30.30 -43.49
C GLY A 119 -26.29 29.26 -44.61
N LEU A 120 -26.07 27.98 -44.29
CA LEU A 120 -25.85 26.92 -45.28
C LEU A 120 -27.17 26.37 -45.86
N GLU A 121 -27.23 26.30 -47.20
CA GLU A 121 -28.41 25.80 -47.91
C GLU A 121 -28.61 24.28 -47.71
N PRO A 122 -29.87 23.80 -47.72
CA PRO A 122 -30.16 22.37 -47.74
C PRO A 122 -29.58 21.68 -48.98
N SER A 123 -29.06 20.45 -48.80
CA SER A 123 -28.51 19.66 -49.91
C SER A 123 -29.59 19.34 -50.95
N PRO A 124 -29.31 19.47 -52.26
CA PRO A 124 -30.26 19.18 -53.33
C PRO A 124 -30.66 17.69 -53.35
N VAL A 125 -31.68 17.35 -54.13
CA VAL A 125 -32.15 15.96 -54.23
C VAL A 125 -31.11 15.11 -54.96
N GLN A 126 -30.42 14.26 -54.20
CA GLN A 126 -29.45 13.26 -54.64
C GLN A 126 -29.91 11.85 -54.26
N ALA A 127 -29.36 10.82 -54.90
CA ALA A 127 -29.69 9.42 -54.65
C ALA A 127 -29.24 8.93 -53.27
N GLU A 128 -28.07 9.39 -52.82
CA GLU A 128 -27.48 9.13 -51.52
C GLU A 128 -26.74 10.39 -51.03
N TYR A 129 -26.55 10.47 -49.72
CA TYR A 129 -25.91 11.58 -49.02
C TYR A 129 -24.84 11.01 -48.08
N ALA A 130 -23.83 11.82 -47.76
CA ALA A 130 -22.83 11.51 -46.74
C ALA A 130 -22.73 12.64 -45.70
N PRO A 131 -23.79 12.88 -44.89
CA PRO A 131 -23.74 13.88 -43.84
C PRO A 131 -22.79 13.48 -42.69
N VAL A 132 -21.98 14.43 -42.25
CA VAL A 132 -21.15 14.27 -41.03
C VAL A 132 -22.02 14.25 -39.78
N ILE A 133 -21.96 13.15 -39.03
CA ILE A 133 -22.67 12.99 -37.75
C ILE A 133 -21.75 13.08 -36.54
N PHE A 134 -20.49 12.67 -36.68
CA PHE A 134 -19.51 12.78 -35.62
C PHE A 134 -18.28 13.56 -36.08
N ALA A 135 -17.78 14.47 -35.27
CA ALA A 135 -16.59 15.25 -35.58
C ALA A 135 -15.81 15.56 -34.31
N GLN A 136 -14.48 15.59 -34.41
CA GLN A 136 -13.63 16.15 -33.37
C GLN A 136 -13.92 17.65 -33.20
N ASP A 137 -13.82 18.18 -31.98
CA ASP A 137 -14.19 19.57 -31.65
C ASP A 137 -13.47 20.62 -32.52
N THR A 138 -12.24 20.34 -32.95
CA THR A 138 -11.45 21.21 -33.85
C THR A 138 -12.13 21.42 -35.21
N ILE A 139 -12.91 20.44 -35.68
CA ILE A 139 -13.61 20.47 -36.97
C ILE A 139 -15.14 20.29 -36.82
N ALA A 140 -15.71 20.53 -35.64
CA ALA A 140 -17.15 20.38 -35.39
C ALA A 140 -18.05 21.25 -36.30
N HIS A 141 -17.49 22.22 -37.01
CA HIS A 141 -18.19 23.03 -38.01
C HIS A 141 -18.67 22.23 -39.22
N VAL A 142 -18.10 21.04 -39.49
CA VAL A 142 -18.52 20.19 -40.62
C VAL A 142 -19.73 19.30 -40.29
N ILE A 143 -20.21 19.26 -39.05
CA ILE A 143 -21.41 18.49 -38.69
C ILE A 143 -22.59 18.99 -39.53
N SER A 144 -23.42 18.07 -40.02
CA SER A 144 -24.54 18.28 -40.97
C SER A 144 -24.16 18.52 -42.44
N VAL A 145 -22.87 18.74 -42.74
CA VAL A 145 -22.40 18.96 -44.11
C VAL A 145 -22.35 17.63 -44.87
N ASP A 146 -22.89 17.63 -46.09
CA ASP A 146 -22.91 16.51 -47.01
C ASP A 146 -21.60 16.42 -47.79
N MET A 147 -20.78 15.42 -47.47
CA MET A 147 -19.48 15.21 -48.12
C MET A 147 -19.60 14.83 -49.61
N LEU A 148 -20.78 14.40 -50.09
CA LEU A 148 -20.99 14.11 -51.52
C LEU A 148 -21.28 15.35 -52.36
N SER A 149 -21.51 16.50 -51.73
CA SER A 149 -21.77 17.76 -52.44
C SER A 149 -20.52 18.53 -52.84
N GLY A 150 -19.35 18.22 -52.25
CA GLY A 150 -18.05 18.74 -52.69
C GLY A 150 -17.41 17.81 -53.73
N GLU A 151 -16.80 18.35 -54.79
CA GLU A 151 -16.27 17.54 -55.90
C GLU A 151 -15.12 16.61 -55.46
N GLU A 152 -14.13 17.16 -54.75
CA GLU A 152 -12.96 16.41 -54.27
C GLU A 152 -13.33 15.35 -53.23
N ASP A 153 -14.20 15.70 -52.30
CA ASP A 153 -14.69 14.81 -51.25
C ASP A 153 -15.58 13.70 -51.82
N ARG A 154 -16.44 14.01 -52.78
CA ARG A 154 -17.28 13.04 -53.50
C ARG A 154 -16.43 12.00 -54.20
N GLU A 155 -15.43 12.42 -54.98
CA GLU A 155 -14.53 11.49 -55.67
C GLU A 155 -13.81 10.58 -54.65
N ASN A 156 -13.36 11.15 -53.54
CA ASN A 156 -12.63 10.40 -52.51
C ASN A 156 -13.52 9.37 -51.80
N VAL A 157 -14.75 9.75 -51.44
CA VAL A 157 -15.74 8.87 -50.82
C VAL A 157 -16.08 7.68 -51.74
N LEU A 158 -16.28 7.95 -53.03
CA LEU A 158 -16.60 6.92 -54.02
C LEU A 158 -15.43 5.93 -54.21
N ARG A 159 -14.19 6.43 -54.30
CA ARG A 159 -13.00 5.56 -54.38
C ARG A 159 -12.75 4.77 -53.10
N ALA A 160 -13.04 5.35 -51.93
CA ALA A 160 -12.85 4.69 -50.63
C ALA A 160 -13.71 3.43 -50.52
N ARG A 161 -15.01 3.56 -50.84
CA ARG A 161 -15.96 2.43 -50.71
C ARG A 161 -15.73 1.33 -51.73
N GLU A 162 -15.28 1.67 -52.94
CA GLU A 162 -15.01 0.69 -53.98
C GLU A 162 -13.72 -0.09 -53.69
N SER A 163 -12.65 0.64 -53.32
CA SER A 163 -11.32 0.06 -53.13
C SER A 163 -11.14 -0.67 -51.79
N GLY A 164 -11.90 -0.32 -50.76
CA GLY A 164 -11.70 -0.83 -49.39
C GLY A 164 -10.38 -0.42 -48.75
N LYS A 165 -9.72 0.62 -49.29
CA LYS A 165 -8.45 1.16 -48.81
C LYS A 165 -8.59 2.64 -48.50
N GLY A 166 -7.67 3.18 -47.72
CA GLY A 166 -7.62 4.62 -47.45
C GLY A 166 -7.16 5.40 -48.68
N VAL A 167 -7.98 6.34 -49.14
CA VAL A 167 -7.75 7.15 -50.35
C VAL A 167 -7.61 8.63 -50.02
N LEU A 168 -6.88 9.37 -50.86
CA LEU A 168 -6.56 10.79 -50.65
C LEU A 168 -7.21 11.69 -51.68
N THR A 169 -7.75 12.82 -51.22
CA THR A 169 -8.21 13.91 -52.10
C THR A 169 -7.04 14.55 -52.85
N ALA A 170 -7.34 15.30 -53.92
CA ALA A 170 -6.40 16.32 -54.39
C ALA A 170 -6.16 17.36 -53.28
N PRO A 171 -5.05 18.11 -53.29
CA PRO A 171 -4.88 19.25 -52.41
C PRO A 171 -5.93 20.32 -52.73
N PHE A 172 -6.76 20.66 -51.75
CA PHE A 172 -7.81 21.68 -51.87
C PHE A 172 -7.87 22.53 -50.60
N ARG A 173 -8.62 23.65 -50.62
CA ARG A 173 -8.68 24.54 -49.47
C ARG A 173 -9.67 24.04 -48.44
N LEU A 174 -9.19 23.76 -47.24
CA LEU A 174 -10.01 23.25 -46.14
C LEU A 174 -11.02 24.31 -45.66
N LEU A 175 -12.20 23.82 -45.29
CA LEU A 175 -13.27 24.62 -44.68
C LEU A 175 -12.76 25.32 -43.40
N LYS A 176 -13.23 26.56 -43.18
CA LYS A 176 -12.87 27.47 -42.08
C LYS A 176 -11.42 28.00 -42.09
N THR A 177 -10.41 27.19 -42.38
CA THR A 177 -9.00 27.65 -42.34
C THR A 177 -8.56 28.28 -43.66
N ASN A 178 -9.22 27.96 -44.78
CA ASN A 178 -8.84 28.36 -46.14
C ASN A 178 -7.38 28.00 -46.48
N ARG A 179 -6.80 27.04 -45.75
CA ARG A 179 -5.45 26.50 -45.95
C ARG A 179 -5.52 25.31 -46.87
N LEU A 180 -4.45 25.10 -47.63
CA LEU A 180 -4.35 23.93 -48.50
C LEU A 180 -4.17 22.67 -47.66
N GLY A 181 -5.05 21.70 -47.83
CA GLY A 181 -5.01 20.43 -47.11
C GLY A 181 -5.46 19.27 -47.97
N VAL A 182 -5.32 18.08 -47.40
CA VAL A 182 -5.74 16.82 -48.02
C VAL A 182 -6.56 16.03 -47.00
N ILE A 183 -7.58 15.31 -47.47
CA ILE A 183 -8.39 14.44 -46.62
C ILE A 183 -8.11 12.99 -47.00
N LYS A 184 -7.77 12.18 -45.99
CA LYS A 184 -7.71 10.72 -46.16
C LYS A 184 -9.01 10.08 -45.69
N THR A 185 -9.68 9.35 -46.57
CA THR A 185 -10.98 8.76 -46.28
C THR A 185 -10.91 7.24 -46.28
N PHE A 186 -11.50 6.62 -45.25
CA PHE A 186 -11.71 5.18 -45.13
C PHE A 186 -13.21 4.88 -45.14
N ALA A 187 -13.64 3.88 -45.91
CA ALA A 187 -15.00 3.39 -45.84
C ALA A 187 -15.20 2.50 -44.59
N VAL A 188 -16.34 2.66 -43.94
CA VAL A 188 -16.84 1.82 -42.85
C VAL A 188 -17.87 0.88 -43.44
N TYR A 189 -17.67 -0.41 -43.25
CA TYR A 189 -18.54 -1.46 -43.78
C TYR A 189 -19.28 -2.19 -42.65
N LYS A 190 -20.36 -2.86 -43.04
CA LYS A 190 -21.09 -3.82 -42.20
C LYS A 190 -20.21 -5.01 -41.83
N THR A 191 -20.45 -5.57 -40.65
CA THR A 191 -19.63 -6.65 -40.06
C THR A 191 -19.67 -7.96 -40.83
N ASP A 192 -20.67 -8.17 -41.69
CA ASP A 192 -20.88 -9.39 -42.48
C ASP A 192 -20.16 -9.38 -43.85
N LEU A 193 -19.37 -8.35 -44.14
CA LEU A 193 -18.64 -8.22 -45.40
C LEU A 193 -17.55 -9.32 -45.55
N PRO A 194 -17.57 -10.14 -46.62
CA PRO A 194 -16.54 -11.15 -46.88
C PRO A 194 -15.16 -10.55 -47.18
N SER A 195 -14.09 -11.26 -46.82
CA SER A 195 -12.70 -10.82 -47.06
C SER A 195 -12.33 -10.70 -48.55
N ASN A 196 -13.05 -11.38 -49.44
CA ASN A 196 -12.89 -11.35 -50.89
C ASN A 196 -14.01 -10.56 -51.61
N ALA A 197 -14.73 -9.68 -50.91
CA ALA A 197 -15.85 -8.93 -51.46
C ALA A 197 -15.48 -8.14 -52.72
N THR A 198 -16.35 -8.23 -53.73
CA THR A 198 -16.30 -7.46 -54.98
C THR A 198 -16.56 -5.98 -54.73
N PRO A 199 -16.14 -5.09 -55.65
CA PRO A 199 -16.43 -3.65 -55.56
C PRO A 199 -17.92 -3.34 -55.31
N ASN A 200 -18.83 -4.04 -55.98
CA ASN A 200 -20.28 -3.83 -55.83
C ASN A 200 -20.80 -4.29 -54.46
N GLU A 201 -20.32 -5.42 -53.94
CA GLU A 201 -20.66 -5.90 -52.59
C GLU A 201 -20.20 -4.91 -51.52
N ARG A 202 -19.01 -4.32 -51.68
CA ARG A 202 -18.50 -3.28 -50.77
C ARG A 202 -19.35 -2.01 -50.81
N ILE A 203 -19.76 -1.58 -52.00
CA ILE A 203 -20.66 -0.43 -52.15
C ILE A 203 -21.99 -0.70 -51.42
N GLN A 204 -22.57 -1.89 -51.54
CA GLN A 204 -23.82 -2.23 -50.85
C GLN A 204 -23.65 -2.34 -49.33
N ALA A 205 -22.51 -2.85 -48.85
CA ALA A 205 -22.21 -3.02 -47.44
C ALA A 205 -21.63 -1.77 -46.76
N THR A 206 -21.57 -0.61 -47.44
CA THR A 206 -21.02 0.62 -46.87
C THR A 206 -22.02 1.27 -45.91
N ASP A 207 -21.62 1.47 -44.66
CA ASP A 207 -22.37 2.20 -43.63
C ASP A 207 -21.96 3.68 -43.54
N GLY A 208 -20.73 4.02 -43.90
CA GLY A 208 -20.27 5.41 -43.94
C GLY A 208 -18.78 5.57 -44.21
N TYR A 209 -18.24 6.74 -43.86
CA TYR A 209 -16.93 7.22 -44.25
C TYR A 209 -16.25 7.94 -43.08
N LEU A 210 -15.05 7.52 -42.73
CA LEU A 210 -14.22 8.18 -41.73
C LEU A 210 -13.10 8.95 -42.43
N GLY A 211 -13.10 10.27 -42.28
CA GLY A 211 -12.13 11.19 -42.86
C GLY A 211 -11.15 11.72 -41.82
N GLY A 212 -9.86 11.73 -42.15
CA GLY A 212 -8.82 12.46 -41.41
C GLY A 212 -8.33 13.66 -42.22
N VAL A 213 -8.41 14.85 -41.63
CA VAL A 213 -8.01 16.11 -42.27
C VAL A 213 -6.54 16.40 -42.00
N LEU A 214 -5.77 16.64 -43.06
CA LEU A 214 -4.33 16.96 -42.99
C LEU A 214 -4.10 18.41 -43.44
N ASP A 215 -3.70 19.29 -42.52
CA ASP A 215 -3.21 20.65 -42.83
C ASP A 215 -1.71 20.59 -43.18
N ILE A 216 -1.38 20.30 -44.43
CA ILE A 216 0.00 20.02 -44.86
C ILE A 216 0.96 21.16 -44.48
N GLU A 217 0.51 22.41 -44.54
CA GLU A 217 1.31 23.57 -44.20
C GLU A 217 1.77 23.55 -42.74
N SER A 218 0.84 23.42 -41.79
CA SER A 218 1.19 23.33 -40.38
C SER A 218 2.03 22.09 -40.05
N LEU A 219 1.85 21.00 -40.80
CA LEU A 219 2.48 19.72 -40.54
C LEU A 219 3.94 19.70 -40.96
N VAL A 220 4.22 20.11 -42.19
CA VAL A 220 5.58 20.18 -42.70
C VAL A 220 6.37 21.24 -41.93
N GLU A 221 5.76 22.36 -41.51
CA GLU A 221 6.42 23.33 -40.64
C GLU A 221 6.80 22.76 -39.26
N LYS A 222 5.91 21.99 -38.62
CA LYS A 222 6.22 21.34 -37.32
C LYS A 222 7.33 20.30 -37.46
N LEU A 223 7.30 19.49 -38.51
CA LEU A 223 8.34 18.50 -38.79
C LEU A 223 9.70 19.18 -39.03
N LEU A 224 9.71 20.27 -39.81
CA LEU A 224 10.92 21.05 -40.05
C LEU A 224 11.40 21.83 -38.81
N GLN A 225 10.54 22.09 -37.82
CA GLN A 225 10.92 22.70 -36.53
C GLN A 225 11.60 21.72 -35.58
N GLN A 226 11.17 20.46 -35.55
CA GLN A 226 11.78 19.42 -34.71
C GLN A 226 13.20 19.04 -35.15
N LEU A 227 13.48 19.14 -36.45
CA LEU A 227 14.81 18.96 -36.98
C LEU A 227 15.61 20.26 -36.74
N ALA A 228 16.69 20.18 -35.93
CA ALA A 228 17.51 21.31 -35.46
C ALA A 228 18.21 22.17 -36.54
N SER A 229 17.79 22.08 -37.81
CA SER A 229 18.44 22.67 -38.98
C SER A 229 17.49 23.53 -39.82
N LYS A 230 16.71 24.43 -39.22
CA LYS A 230 15.85 25.40 -39.96
C LYS A 230 16.61 26.28 -40.99
N GLN A 231 17.94 26.24 -41.05
CA GLN A 231 18.76 27.25 -41.71
C GLN A 231 19.51 26.82 -42.98
N THR A 232 19.54 25.53 -43.38
CA THR A 232 20.42 25.07 -44.48
C THR A 232 19.74 24.73 -45.80
N ILE A 233 18.51 24.19 -45.80
CA ILE A 233 17.79 23.78 -47.02
C ILE A 233 16.34 24.29 -47.09
N LEU A 234 15.85 24.54 -48.30
CA LEU A 234 14.46 24.81 -48.66
C LEU A 234 13.80 23.49 -49.06
N VAL A 235 12.58 23.23 -48.58
CA VAL A 235 11.81 22.00 -48.85
C VAL A 235 10.46 22.38 -49.44
N ASN A 236 10.12 21.80 -50.59
CA ASN A 236 8.83 21.94 -51.24
C ASN A 236 8.20 20.55 -51.44
N VAL A 237 6.89 20.41 -51.28
CA VAL A 237 6.15 19.15 -51.48
C VAL A 237 5.11 19.35 -52.57
N TYR A 238 5.03 18.41 -53.51
CA TYR A 238 4.12 18.49 -54.66
C TYR A 238 3.28 17.22 -54.79
N ASP A 239 2.02 17.38 -55.21
CA ASP A 239 1.22 16.33 -55.85
C ASP A 239 1.56 16.34 -57.35
N THR A 240 2.18 15.26 -57.83
CA THR A 240 2.61 15.05 -59.23
C THR A 240 1.73 14.05 -59.97
N THR A 241 0.51 13.80 -59.47
CA THR A 241 -0.48 12.93 -60.12
C THR A 241 -0.80 13.40 -61.55
N ASN A 242 -0.89 14.71 -61.76
CA ASN A 242 -0.92 15.32 -63.09
C ASN A 242 0.47 15.86 -63.44
N LEU A 243 1.22 15.14 -64.28
CA LEU A 243 2.58 15.50 -64.69
C LEU A 243 2.67 16.87 -65.37
N SER A 244 1.59 17.32 -66.03
CA SER A 244 1.57 18.62 -66.73
C SER A 244 1.32 19.80 -65.79
N HIS A 245 0.70 19.56 -64.63
CA HIS A 245 0.31 20.60 -63.66
C HIS A 245 0.51 20.10 -62.22
N PRO A 246 1.76 20.04 -61.72
CA PRO A 246 2.02 19.64 -60.34
C PRO A 246 1.44 20.67 -59.36
N ILE A 247 0.69 20.19 -58.36
CA ILE A 247 0.06 21.05 -57.36
C ILE A 247 1.01 21.17 -56.17
N SER A 248 1.42 22.40 -55.82
CA SER A 248 2.26 22.64 -54.64
C SER A 248 1.43 22.45 -53.38
N MET A 249 1.80 21.46 -52.56
CA MET A 249 1.19 21.17 -51.27
C MET A 249 1.85 21.92 -50.12
N TYR A 250 3.14 22.24 -50.27
CA TYR A 250 3.95 22.95 -49.29
C TYR A 250 5.14 23.66 -49.93
N GLY A 251 5.44 24.87 -49.45
CA GLY A 251 6.62 25.65 -49.83
C GLY A 251 6.35 26.72 -50.90
N SER A 252 7.27 27.69 -50.99
CA SER A 252 7.14 28.83 -51.89
C SER A 252 7.67 28.52 -53.30
N ASN A 253 6.90 28.88 -54.33
CA ASN A 253 7.30 28.79 -55.74
C ASN A 253 8.40 29.82 -56.09
N VAL A 254 9.62 29.63 -55.57
CA VAL A 254 10.77 30.45 -55.94
C VAL A 254 11.58 29.73 -57.01
N SER A 255 11.51 30.24 -58.24
CA SER A 255 12.35 29.80 -59.36
C SER A 255 13.78 30.30 -59.15
N SER A 256 14.64 29.50 -58.52
CA SER A 256 16.07 29.76 -58.44
C SER A 256 16.88 28.63 -59.06
N ASP A 257 17.85 28.99 -59.90
CA ASP A 257 18.77 28.15 -60.71
C ASP A 257 19.79 27.31 -59.88
N GLY A 258 19.36 26.72 -58.76
CA GLY A 258 20.20 25.96 -57.84
C GLY A 258 20.08 24.43 -58.00
N VAL A 259 21.07 23.70 -57.47
CA VAL A 259 21.05 22.23 -57.43
C VAL A 259 19.82 21.76 -56.62
N GLU A 260 18.97 20.97 -57.26
CA GLU A 260 17.75 20.38 -56.71
C GLU A 260 17.91 18.86 -56.59
N HIS A 261 17.42 18.31 -55.47
CA HIS A 261 17.21 16.87 -55.31
C HIS A 261 15.72 16.57 -55.15
N VAL A 262 15.27 15.48 -55.75
CA VAL A 262 13.87 15.03 -55.73
C VAL A 262 13.80 13.67 -55.03
N SER A 263 12.99 13.61 -53.98
CA SER A 263 12.70 12.39 -53.21
C SER A 263 11.24 12.01 -53.40
N ALA A 264 10.96 10.75 -53.73
CA ALA A 264 9.58 10.27 -53.88
C ALA A 264 8.89 10.13 -52.50
N LEU A 265 7.61 10.49 -52.43
CA LEU A 265 6.76 10.35 -51.24
C LEU A 265 5.59 9.43 -51.55
N ASN A 266 5.34 8.44 -50.67
CA ASN A 266 4.21 7.54 -50.81
C ASN A 266 3.29 7.59 -49.58
N PHE A 267 2.11 8.19 -49.75
CA PHE A 267 1.08 8.31 -48.72
C PHE A 267 0.03 7.17 -48.74
N GLY A 268 0.29 6.10 -49.50
CA GLY A 268 -0.48 4.86 -49.49
C GLY A 268 -1.70 4.82 -50.43
N ASP A 269 -1.97 5.89 -51.18
CA ASP A 269 -2.96 5.88 -52.27
C ASP A 269 -2.25 5.65 -53.62
N PRO A 270 -2.45 4.52 -54.31
CA PRO A 270 -1.78 4.23 -55.58
C PRO A 270 -2.21 5.17 -56.72
N PHE A 271 -3.33 5.88 -56.57
CA PHE A 271 -3.81 6.85 -57.57
C PHE A 271 -3.18 8.23 -57.42
N ARG A 272 -2.45 8.49 -56.33
CA ARG A 272 -1.80 9.77 -56.07
C ARG A 272 -0.29 9.62 -55.99
N ARG A 273 0.44 10.51 -56.67
CA ARG A 273 1.91 10.54 -56.64
C ARG A 273 2.39 11.84 -56.00
N HIS A 274 3.34 11.72 -55.09
CA HIS A 274 3.87 12.85 -54.34
C HIS A 274 5.39 12.87 -54.41
N GLU A 275 5.96 14.07 -54.44
CA GLU A 275 7.41 14.27 -54.47
C GLU A 275 7.81 15.42 -53.54
N MET A 276 8.95 15.24 -52.86
CA MET A 276 9.62 16.28 -52.09
C MET A 276 10.81 16.80 -52.89
N ARG A 277 10.92 18.12 -53.05
CA ARG A 277 12.04 18.78 -53.73
C ARG A 277 12.82 19.63 -52.73
N CYS A 278 14.12 19.39 -52.62
CA CYS A 278 14.99 20.11 -51.68
C CYS A 278 16.10 20.89 -52.39
N ARG A 279 16.44 22.07 -51.85
CA ARG A 279 17.51 22.96 -52.37
C ARG A 279 18.30 23.62 -51.23
N PHE A 280 19.56 24.01 -51.43
CA PHE A 280 20.32 24.78 -50.42
C PHE A 280 19.96 26.27 -50.42
N LYS A 281 19.99 26.91 -49.24
CA LYS A 281 19.66 28.34 -49.06
C LYS A 281 20.75 29.34 -49.52
N GLN A 282 22.03 28.93 -49.58
CA GLN A 282 23.19 29.81 -49.92
C GLN A 282 24.05 29.27 -51.09
N LYS A 283 24.66 30.15 -51.90
CA LYS A 283 25.60 29.80 -53.00
C LYS A 283 27.02 29.48 -52.47
N PRO A 284 27.85 28.64 -53.14
CA PRO A 284 29.16 28.22 -52.59
C PRO A 284 30.23 29.33 -52.64
N PRO A 285 31.14 29.42 -51.63
CA PRO A 285 32.34 30.27 -51.68
C PRO A 285 33.54 29.56 -52.37
N TRP A 286 34.50 30.34 -52.88
CA TRP A 286 35.69 29.88 -53.64
C TRP A 286 36.99 29.75 -52.77
N PRO A 287 38.05 29.04 -53.22
CA PRO A 287 39.03 28.34 -52.34
C PRO A 287 40.43 29.00 -52.23
N TRP A 288 41.31 28.50 -51.32
CA TRP A 288 42.75 28.13 -51.49
C TRP A 288 43.41 27.68 -50.15
N LEU A 289 44.52 26.92 -50.23
CA LEU A 289 45.53 26.55 -49.19
C LEU A 289 45.44 25.16 -48.46
N GLY A 290 45.72 24.07 -49.18
CA GLY A 290 46.26 22.80 -48.61
C GLY A 290 47.79 22.84 -48.62
N ILE A 291 48.57 22.13 -47.80
CA ILE A 291 48.65 20.65 -47.78
C ILE A 291 49.32 20.13 -46.48
N THR A 292 49.84 20.96 -45.57
CA THR A 292 50.76 20.47 -44.52
C THR A 292 50.13 20.04 -43.19
N THR A 293 48.83 20.29 -42.96
CA THR A 293 48.14 19.91 -41.70
C THR A 293 47.45 18.53 -41.75
N ALA A 294 47.41 17.89 -42.93
CA ALA A 294 46.52 16.76 -43.21
C ALA A 294 46.87 15.45 -42.48
N THR A 295 48.13 15.15 -42.19
CA THR A 295 48.52 13.85 -41.59
C THR A 295 48.21 13.76 -40.10
N GLY A 296 48.49 14.82 -39.33
CA GLY A 296 48.10 14.90 -37.92
C GLY A 296 46.58 14.97 -37.74
N ILE A 297 45.88 15.70 -38.62
CA ILE A 297 44.43 15.78 -38.62
C ILE A 297 43.78 14.44 -39.01
N LEU A 298 44.38 13.64 -39.90
CA LEU A 298 43.82 12.34 -40.30
C LEU A 298 43.78 11.33 -39.16
N VAL A 299 44.84 11.22 -38.36
CA VAL A 299 44.88 10.31 -37.20
C VAL A 299 43.89 10.76 -36.13
N ILE A 300 43.85 12.06 -35.85
CA ILE A 300 42.90 12.64 -34.89
C ILE A 300 41.46 12.50 -35.42
N ALA A 301 41.20 12.70 -36.71
CA ALA A 301 39.87 12.55 -37.32
C ALA A 301 39.40 11.10 -37.39
N LEU A 302 40.30 10.13 -37.56
CA LEU A 302 39.96 8.71 -37.49
C LEU A 302 39.63 8.28 -36.05
N LEU A 303 40.40 8.74 -35.06
CA LEU A 303 40.10 8.48 -33.65
C LEU A 303 38.79 9.18 -33.22
N ILE A 304 38.58 10.44 -33.62
CA ILE A 304 37.34 11.18 -33.39
C ILE A 304 36.18 10.50 -34.12
N GLY A 305 36.36 10.04 -35.36
CA GLY A 305 35.34 9.33 -36.13
C GLY A 305 34.93 8.00 -35.50
N GLN A 306 35.87 7.23 -34.97
CA GLN A 306 35.56 6.01 -34.20
C GLN A 306 34.87 6.33 -32.89
N ILE A 307 35.30 7.37 -32.18
CA ILE A 307 34.62 7.84 -30.96
C ILE A 307 33.20 8.30 -31.28
N PHE A 308 32.98 9.07 -32.35
CA PHE A 308 31.66 9.54 -32.77
C PHE A 308 30.74 8.40 -33.21
N HIS A 309 31.24 7.46 -34.02
CA HIS A 309 30.48 6.29 -34.44
C HIS A 309 30.09 5.41 -33.25
N ALA A 310 31.04 5.17 -32.33
CA ALA A 310 30.76 4.45 -31.08
C ALA A 310 29.76 5.22 -30.20
N THR A 311 29.86 6.55 -30.16
CA THR A 311 28.98 7.40 -29.36
C THR A 311 27.56 7.47 -29.94
N ILE A 312 27.40 7.61 -31.25
CA ILE A 312 26.08 7.64 -31.92
C ILE A 312 25.39 6.28 -31.78
N ASN A 313 26.11 5.18 -32.02
CA ASN A 313 25.53 3.85 -31.83
C ASN A 313 25.20 3.58 -30.36
N ARG A 314 25.99 4.09 -29.41
CA ARG A 314 25.67 4.00 -27.99
C ARG A 314 24.47 4.87 -27.62
N ILE A 315 24.32 6.06 -28.19
CA ILE A 315 23.16 6.94 -27.94
C ILE A 315 21.88 6.33 -28.52
N ALA A 316 21.89 5.90 -29.78
CA ALA A 316 20.74 5.24 -30.40
C ALA A 316 20.33 3.98 -29.63
N LYS A 317 21.29 3.16 -29.22
CA LYS A 317 21.02 1.98 -28.40
C LYS A 317 20.48 2.35 -27.02
N VAL A 318 21.04 3.37 -26.36
CA VAL A 318 20.55 3.84 -25.05
C VAL A 318 19.14 4.43 -25.17
N GLU A 319 18.80 5.08 -26.28
CA GLU A 319 17.49 5.71 -26.50
C GLU A 319 16.40 4.68 -26.80
N ASP A 320 16.72 3.65 -27.60
CA ASP A 320 15.87 2.46 -27.81
C ASP A 320 15.71 1.67 -26.50
N ASP A 321 16.81 1.36 -25.80
CA ASP A 321 16.78 0.67 -24.50
C ASP A 321 15.97 1.48 -23.48
N TYR A 322 16.04 2.82 -23.53
CA TYR A 322 15.27 3.72 -22.66
C TYR A 322 13.77 3.72 -22.99
N HIS A 323 13.39 3.71 -24.28
CA HIS A 323 11.99 3.63 -24.70
C HIS A 323 11.38 2.28 -24.36
N GLU A 324 12.09 1.18 -24.64
CA GLU A 324 11.67 -0.16 -24.25
C GLU A 324 11.53 -0.27 -22.73
N MET A 325 12.51 0.25 -21.98
CA MET A 325 12.44 0.31 -20.51
C MET A 325 11.26 1.16 -20.01
N MET A 326 10.92 2.28 -20.65
CA MET A 326 9.76 3.10 -20.25
C MET A 326 8.43 2.37 -20.48
N VAL A 327 8.26 1.69 -21.62
CA VAL A 327 7.04 0.92 -21.91
C VAL A 327 6.90 -0.25 -20.95
N LEU A 328 7.98 -0.98 -20.69
CA LEU A 328 8.00 -2.08 -19.72
C LEU A 328 7.72 -1.59 -18.30
N LYS A 329 8.32 -0.47 -17.89
CA LYS A 329 8.07 0.16 -16.59
C LYS A 329 6.60 0.53 -16.43
N LYS A 330 6.00 1.20 -17.42
CA LYS A 330 4.59 1.59 -17.37
C LYS A 330 3.66 0.38 -17.27
N ARG A 331 3.90 -0.68 -18.04
CA ARG A 331 3.13 -1.93 -17.92
C ARG A 331 3.29 -2.60 -16.55
N ALA A 332 4.49 -2.55 -15.97
CA ALA A 332 4.74 -3.07 -14.64
C ALA A 332 4.01 -2.24 -13.57
N GLU A 333 4.02 -0.92 -13.68
CA GLU A 333 3.29 0.00 -12.78
C GLU A 333 1.77 -0.22 -12.86
N ASP A 334 1.20 -0.29 -14.07
CA ASP A 334 -0.23 -0.55 -14.27
C ASP A 334 -0.65 -1.91 -13.69
N ALA A 335 0.19 -2.95 -13.87
CA ALA A 335 -0.04 -4.27 -13.31
C ALA A 335 0.06 -4.27 -11.77
N ASP A 336 0.98 -3.50 -11.19
CA ASP A 336 1.15 -3.41 -9.73
C ASP A 336 0.00 -2.66 -9.05
N VAL A 337 -0.51 -1.60 -9.69
CA VAL A 337 -1.72 -0.89 -9.25
C VAL A 337 -2.94 -1.80 -9.28
N ALA A 338 -3.14 -2.55 -10.36
CA ALA A 338 -4.24 -3.50 -10.49
C ALA A 338 -4.13 -4.64 -9.45
N LYS A 339 -2.93 -5.18 -9.23
CA LYS A 339 -2.64 -6.18 -8.19
C LYS A 339 -3.00 -5.65 -6.80
N SER A 340 -2.60 -4.42 -6.49
CA SER A 340 -2.87 -3.77 -5.20
C SER A 340 -4.37 -3.53 -4.96
N GLN A 341 -5.09 -3.03 -5.96
CA GLN A 341 -6.54 -2.81 -5.88
C GLN A 341 -7.32 -4.13 -5.75
N PHE A 342 -6.91 -5.17 -6.48
CA PHE A 342 -7.50 -6.50 -6.37
C PHE A 342 -7.34 -7.05 -4.95
N LEU A 343 -6.13 -6.98 -4.37
CA LEU A 343 -5.87 -7.48 -3.02
C LEU A 343 -6.66 -6.70 -1.96
N ALA A 344 -6.77 -5.38 -2.07
CA ALA A 344 -7.58 -4.56 -1.17
C ALA A 344 -9.07 -4.95 -1.23
N THR A 345 -9.61 -5.20 -2.43
CA THR A 345 -11.01 -5.62 -2.62
C THR A 345 -11.24 -7.01 -2.05
N VAL A 346 -10.37 -7.98 -2.40
CA VAL A 346 -10.46 -9.35 -1.91
C VAL A 346 -10.37 -9.40 -0.39
N SER A 347 -9.55 -8.56 0.23
CA SER A 347 -9.51 -8.45 1.69
C SER A 347 -10.87 -8.11 2.28
N HIS A 348 -11.51 -7.06 1.77
CA HIS A 348 -12.78 -6.59 2.29
C HIS A 348 -13.89 -7.64 2.11
N GLU A 349 -13.91 -8.27 0.92
CA GLU A 349 -14.86 -9.32 0.56
C GLU A 349 -14.67 -10.62 1.36
N ILE A 350 -13.47 -10.92 1.85
CA ILE A 350 -13.24 -12.08 2.72
C ILE A 350 -13.40 -11.73 4.20
N ARG A 351 -12.95 -10.54 4.63
CA ARG A 351 -13.01 -10.09 6.04
C ARG A 351 -14.45 -10.02 6.53
N THR A 352 -15.36 -9.48 5.73
CA THR A 352 -16.76 -9.29 6.09
C THR A 352 -17.48 -10.61 6.43
N PRO A 353 -17.50 -11.64 5.55
CA PRO A 353 -18.11 -12.92 5.89
C PRO A 353 -17.35 -13.65 7.00
N MET A 354 -16.02 -13.55 7.07
CA MET A 354 -15.24 -14.18 8.13
C MET A 354 -15.52 -13.62 9.52
N ASN A 355 -15.65 -12.29 9.64
CA ASN A 355 -16.05 -11.65 10.89
C ASN A 355 -17.48 -12.07 11.29
N GLY A 356 -18.37 -12.25 10.31
CA GLY A 356 -19.70 -12.84 10.54
C GLY A 356 -19.63 -14.26 11.10
N VAL A 357 -18.82 -15.13 10.51
CA VAL A 357 -18.61 -16.52 10.99
C VAL A 357 -17.99 -16.53 12.39
N LEU A 358 -16.93 -15.75 12.63
CA LEU A 358 -16.29 -15.64 13.94
C LEU A 358 -17.24 -15.10 15.01
N GLY A 359 -18.09 -14.13 14.65
CA GLY A 359 -19.16 -13.62 15.51
C GLY A 359 -20.18 -14.69 15.87
N MET A 360 -20.64 -15.47 14.89
CA MET A 360 -21.57 -16.59 15.13
C MET A 360 -20.95 -17.69 16.01
N LEU A 361 -19.67 -18.03 15.79
CA LEU A 361 -18.94 -18.99 16.62
C LEU A 361 -18.74 -18.47 18.06
N HIS A 362 -18.46 -17.18 18.22
CA HIS A 362 -18.38 -16.55 19.53
C HIS A 362 -19.74 -16.60 20.26
N MET A 363 -20.84 -16.32 19.55
CA MET A 363 -22.18 -16.44 20.11
C MET A 363 -22.52 -17.89 20.49
N LEU A 364 -22.10 -18.88 19.69
CA LEU A 364 -22.27 -20.30 20.01
C LEU A 364 -21.50 -20.70 21.27
N MET A 365 -20.27 -20.21 21.47
CA MET A 365 -19.49 -20.46 22.69
C MET A 365 -20.14 -19.91 23.96
N ASP A 366 -20.99 -18.89 23.83
CA ASP A 366 -21.76 -18.32 24.94
C ASP A 366 -23.07 -19.10 25.21
N THR A 367 -23.36 -20.18 24.47
CA THR A 367 -24.50 -21.08 24.71
C THR A 367 -24.09 -22.34 25.48
N ASN A 368 -25.07 -23.10 25.98
CA ASN A 368 -24.80 -24.39 26.61
C ASN A 368 -24.39 -25.43 25.55
N LEU A 369 -23.10 -25.55 25.30
CA LEU A 369 -22.50 -26.54 24.41
C LEU A 369 -22.01 -27.76 25.21
N ASP A 370 -22.10 -28.95 24.62
CA ASP A 370 -21.38 -30.12 25.15
C ASP A 370 -19.86 -30.01 24.87
N VAL A 371 -19.05 -30.86 25.51
CA VAL A 371 -17.57 -30.83 25.39
C VAL A 371 -17.10 -30.98 23.94
N THR A 372 -17.80 -31.79 23.14
CA THR A 372 -17.45 -32.04 21.74
C THR A 372 -17.84 -30.86 20.85
N GLN A 373 -19.00 -30.25 21.09
CA GLN A 373 -19.45 -29.03 20.42
C GLN A 373 -18.56 -27.83 20.77
N GLN A 374 -18.15 -27.70 22.03
CA GLN A 374 -17.23 -26.64 22.45
C GLN A 374 -15.87 -26.79 21.78
N ASP A 375 -15.37 -28.01 21.62
CA ASP A 375 -14.14 -28.29 20.87
C ASP A 375 -14.28 -27.95 19.38
N TYR A 376 -15.41 -28.28 18.74
CA TYR A 376 -15.69 -27.91 17.35
C TYR A 376 -15.75 -26.39 17.15
N VAL A 377 -16.45 -25.68 18.04
CA VAL A 377 -16.58 -24.22 17.94
C VAL A 377 -15.26 -23.54 18.24
N SER A 378 -14.51 -24.00 19.25
CA SER A 378 -13.16 -23.50 19.57
C SER A 378 -12.19 -23.72 18.42
N THR A 379 -12.18 -24.91 17.82
CA THR A 379 -11.35 -25.24 16.66
C THR A 379 -11.73 -24.38 15.46
N ALA A 380 -13.01 -24.27 15.13
CA ALA A 380 -13.47 -23.42 14.03
C ALA A 380 -13.14 -21.94 14.25
N GLN A 381 -13.23 -21.45 15.49
CA GLN A 381 -12.87 -20.08 15.84
C GLN A 381 -11.36 -19.84 15.71
N ALA A 382 -10.54 -20.78 16.18
CA ALA A 382 -9.09 -20.72 16.04
C ALA A 382 -8.69 -20.74 14.55
N SER A 383 -9.30 -21.60 13.74
CA SER A 383 -9.08 -21.65 12.29
C SER A 383 -9.51 -20.37 11.59
N GLY A 384 -10.66 -19.79 11.97
CA GLY A 384 -11.12 -18.52 11.41
C GLY A 384 -10.21 -17.34 11.77
N LYS A 385 -9.75 -17.26 13.02
CA LYS A 385 -8.76 -16.25 13.46
C LYS A 385 -7.44 -16.40 12.71
N ALA A 386 -6.95 -17.63 12.53
CA ALA A 386 -5.75 -17.90 11.75
C ALA A 386 -5.89 -17.48 10.29
N LEU A 387 -7.05 -17.72 9.67
CA LEU A 387 -7.32 -17.31 8.29
C LEU A 387 -7.34 -15.77 8.13
N VAL A 388 -7.97 -15.06 9.07
CA VAL A 388 -7.99 -13.58 9.06
C VAL A 388 -6.58 -13.02 9.24
N SER A 389 -5.78 -13.59 10.15
CA SER A 389 -4.37 -13.23 10.32
C SER A 389 -3.58 -13.40 9.02
N LEU A 390 -3.77 -14.54 8.34
CA LEU A 390 -3.10 -14.86 7.08
C LEU A 390 -3.45 -13.87 5.96
N ILE A 391 -4.73 -13.47 5.88
CA ILE A 391 -5.18 -12.46 4.92
C ILE A 391 -4.52 -11.11 5.22
N ASN A 392 -4.47 -10.71 6.49
CA ASN A 392 -3.83 -9.47 6.90
C ASN A 392 -2.32 -9.48 6.58
N GLU A 393 -1.62 -10.60 6.79
CA GLU A 393 -0.22 -10.77 6.38
C GLU A 393 -0.01 -10.57 4.86
N VAL A 394 -0.87 -11.17 4.03
CA VAL A 394 -0.80 -11.03 2.56
C VAL A 394 -1.03 -9.58 2.13
N LEU A 395 -1.92 -8.87 2.80
CA LEU A 395 -2.19 -7.46 2.50
C LEU A 395 -1.08 -6.54 2.94
N ASP A 396 -0.52 -6.78 4.12
CA ASP A 396 0.64 -6.04 4.59
C ASP A 396 1.79 -6.19 3.58
N GLN A 397 2.05 -7.41 3.10
CA GLN A 397 3.03 -7.66 2.03
C GLN A 397 2.71 -6.84 0.76
N ALA A 398 1.45 -6.78 0.33
CA ALA A 398 1.04 -6.00 -0.84
C ALA A 398 1.16 -4.47 -0.66
N LYS A 399 0.80 -3.97 0.53
CA LYS A 399 0.94 -2.55 0.89
C LYS A 399 2.41 -2.12 0.95
N ILE A 400 3.27 -3.02 1.44
CA ILE A 400 4.72 -2.85 1.47
C ILE A 400 5.28 -2.80 0.04
N GLU A 401 4.94 -3.77 -0.81
CA GLU A 401 5.42 -3.84 -2.21
C GLU A 401 5.05 -2.59 -3.02
N SER A 402 3.85 -2.05 -2.78
CA SER A 402 3.36 -0.82 -3.43
C SER A 402 3.85 0.49 -2.78
N GLY A 403 4.66 0.42 -1.71
CA GLY A 403 5.20 1.59 -1.01
C GLY A 403 4.16 2.42 -0.26
N LYS A 404 2.97 1.86 0.04
CA LYS A 404 1.84 2.54 0.70
C LYS A 404 1.77 2.29 2.20
N LEU A 405 2.71 1.53 2.77
CA LEU A 405 2.76 1.28 4.20
C LEU A 405 3.51 2.42 4.90
N GLU A 406 2.77 3.20 5.70
CA GLU A 406 3.33 4.24 6.57
C GLU A 406 3.47 3.71 8.00
N LEU A 407 4.58 4.02 8.66
CA LEU A 407 4.83 3.67 10.06
C LEU A 407 4.24 4.73 10.99
N GLU A 408 3.63 4.30 12.07
CA GLU A 408 3.16 5.20 13.12
C GLU A 408 4.34 5.76 13.93
N ALA A 409 4.16 6.97 14.48
CA ALA A 409 5.12 7.62 15.36
C ALA A 409 4.49 7.89 16.73
N VAL A 410 4.35 6.84 17.53
CA VAL A 410 3.73 6.92 18.87
C VAL A 410 4.75 6.62 19.96
N CYS A 411 4.56 7.24 21.13
CA CYS A 411 5.36 6.92 22.31
C CYS A 411 5.01 5.52 22.83
N PHE A 412 6.00 4.66 23.01
CA PHE A 412 5.80 3.31 23.54
C PHE A 412 6.99 2.85 24.41
N ASP A 413 6.70 1.92 25.32
CA ASP A 413 7.70 1.24 26.15
C ASP A 413 8.08 -0.10 25.51
N VAL A 414 9.34 -0.23 25.09
CA VAL A 414 9.90 -1.45 24.48
C VAL A 414 9.79 -2.65 25.42
N ARG A 415 9.97 -2.43 26.73
CA ARG A 415 9.93 -3.48 27.74
C ARG A 415 8.51 -4.04 27.87
N ALA A 416 7.49 -3.17 27.87
CA ALA A 416 6.08 -3.57 27.87
C ALA A 416 5.71 -4.34 26.60
N THR A 417 6.13 -3.87 25.42
CA THR A 417 5.87 -4.55 24.15
C THR A 417 6.49 -5.96 24.13
N LEU A 418 7.70 -6.15 24.65
CA LEU A 418 8.31 -7.48 24.74
C LEU A 418 7.64 -8.39 25.77
N ASP A 419 7.17 -7.84 26.90
CA ASP A 419 6.40 -8.60 27.90
C ASP A 419 5.05 -9.10 27.31
N GLU A 420 4.41 -8.32 26.43
CA GLU A 420 3.24 -8.75 25.66
C GLU A 420 3.60 -9.93 24.74
N VAL A 421 4.67 -9.84 23.95
CA VAL A 421 5.09 -10.93 23.06
C VAL A 421 5.41 -12.20 23.84
N LEU A 422 6.12 -12.07 24.97
CA LEU A 422 6.41 -13.21 25.84
C LEU A 422 5.13 -13.91 26.32
N SER A 423 4.09 -13.14 26.64
CA SER A 423 2.82 -13.69 27.12
C SER A 423 2.18 -14.62 26.09
N LEU A 424 2.25 -14.28 24.80
CA LEU A 424 1.68 -15.04 23.69
C LEU A 424 2.31 -16.44 23.53
N PHE A 425 3.59 -16.58 23.88
CA PHE A 425 4.35 -17.83 23.70
C PHE A 425 4.61 -18.60 25.00
N SER A 426 4.31 -18.00 26.16
CA SER A 426 4.59 -18.58 27.48
C SER A 426 4.02 -20.00 27.66
N GLY A 427 2.73 -20.22 27.38
CA GLY A 427 2.10 -21.53 27.50
C GLY A 427 2.75 -22.60 26.60
N LYS A 428 2.97 -22.25 25.32
CA LYS A 428 3.60 -23.16 24.34
C LYS A 428 5.04 -23.53 24.72
N SER A 429 5.80 -22.57 25.26
CA SER A 429 7.16 -22.79 25.75
C SER A 429 7.18 -23.73 26.96
N GLN A 430 6.27 -23.53 27.92
CA GLN A 430 6.13 -24.37 29.10
C GLN A 430 5.69 -25.80 28.77
N GLU A 431 4.73 -25.97 27.84
CA GLU A 431 4.27 -27.28 27.36
C GLU A 431 5.41 -28.07 26.69
N LYS A 432 6.24 -27.40 25.89
CA LYS A 432 7.41 -28.02 25.25
C LYS A 432 8.61 -28.19 26.19
N GLY A 433 8.63 -27.49 27.33
CA GLY A 433 9.79 -27.42 28.22
C GLY A 433 11.00 -26.68 27.60
N VAL A 434 10.75 -25.75 26.67
CA VAL A 434 11.78 -24.89 26.07
C VAL A 434 11.88 -23.60 26.88
N GLU A 435 13.09 -23.26 27.34
CA GLU A 435 13.30 -22.06 28.16
C GLU A 435 13.20 -20.79 27.31
N LEU A 436 12.31 -19.88 27.71
CA LEU A 436 12.10 -18.61 27.01
C LEU A 436 12.53 -17.45 27.91
N ALA A 437 13.36 -16.54 27.39
CA ALA A 437 13.89 -15.40 28.13
C ALA A 437 14.04 -14.15 27.26
N VAL A 438 13.98 -12.99 27.92
CA VAL A 438 14.22 -11.68 27.30
C VAL A 438 15.16 -10.86 28.17
N TYR A 439 16.09 -10.16 27.53
CA TYR A 439 16.99 -9.22 28.17
C TYR A 439 17.07 -7.91 27.37
N ILE A 440 16.94 -6.77 28.05
CA ILE A 440 17.12 -5.44 27.46
C ILE A 440 18.22 -4.73 28.24
N SER A 441 19.21 -4.15 27.55
CA SER A 441 20.27 -3.38 28.20
C SER A 441 19.73 -2.17 28.96
N ASP A 442 20.37 -1.84 30.07
CA ASP A 442 20.07 -0.65 30.89
C ASP A 442 20.32 0.66 30.12
N LYS A 443 21.15 0.65 29.07
CA LYS A 443 21.40 1.83 28.23
C LYS A 443 20.21 2.18 27.31
N VAL A 444 19.29 1.24 27.07
CA VAL A 444 18.12 1.46 26.22
C VAL A 444 17.07 2.33 26.94
N PRO A 445 16.66 3.48 26.38
CA PRO A 445 15.65 4.35 26.97
C PRO A 445 14.33 3.63 27.27
N ASP A 446 13.63 4.05 28.33
CA ASP A 446 12.34 3.46 28.72
C ASP A 446 11.22 3.75 27.71
N VAL A 447 11.26 4.92 27.06
CA VAL A 447 10.23 5.35 26.12
C VAL A 447 10.86 5.75 24.80
N LEU A 448 10.37 5.14 23.73
CA LEU A 448 10.76 5.41 22.35
C LEU A 448 9.56 5.91 21.55
N ILE A 449 9.82 6.63 20.47
CA ILE A 449 8.82 7.05 19.50
C ILE A 449 9.02 6.24 18.22
N GLY A 450 7.97 5.55 17.79
CA GLY A 450 7.91 4.75 16.57
C GLY A 450 6.63 3.90 16.53
N ASP A 451 6.66 2.83 15.75
CA ASP A 451 5.49 1.94 15.58
C ASP A 451 5.64 0.67 16.44
N PRO A 452 4.98 0.60 17.62
CA PRO A 452 5.03 -0.58 18.48
C PRO A 452 4.38 -1.80 17.85
N GLY A 453 3.34 -1.61 17.02
CA GLY A 453 2.60 -2.70 16.39
C GLY A 453 3.46 -3.46 15.39
N ARG A 454 4.17 -2.73 14.52
CA ARG A 454 5.08 -3.31 13.53
C ARG A 454 6.34 -3.88 14.18
N PHE A 455 6.88 -3.21 15.20
CA PHE A 455 7.98 -3.77 16.00
C PHE A 455 7.59 -5.11 16.65
N ARG A 456 6.41 -5.17 17.28
CA ARG A 456 5.84 -6.38 17.87
C ARG A 456 5.64 -7.49 16.84
N GLN A 457 5.17 -7.15 15.63
CA GLN A 457 4.96 -8.09 14.54
C GLN A 457 6.26 -8.78 14.12
N ILE A 458 7.36 -8.01 13.96
CA ILE A 458 8.68 -8.58 13.62
C ILE A 458 9.10 -9.62 14.66
N ILE A 459 9.04 -9.28 15.94
CA ILE A 459 9.49 -10.15 17.02
C ILE A 459 8.58 -11.36 17.16
N THR A 460 7.25 -11.18 17.04
CA THR A 460 6.28 -12.27 17.07
C THR A 460 6.53 -13.29 15.96
N ASN A 461 6.87 -12.83 14.76
CA ASN A 461 7.21 -13.71 13.63
C ASN A 461 8.49 -14.50 13.90
N LEU A 462 9.55 -13.84 14.40
CA LEU A 462 10.82 -14.50 14.70
C LEU A 462 10.66 -15.52 15.84
N MET A 463 10.06 -15.10 16.96
CA MET A 463 9.79 -15.98 18.10
C MET A 463 8.83 -17.13 17.74
N GLY A 464 7.82 -16.86 16.90
CA GLY A 464 6.89 -17.86 16.39
C GLY A 464 7.58 -18.95 15.58
N ASN A 465 8.61 -18.59 14.81
CA ASN A 465 9.45 -19.57 14.13
C ASN A 465 10.36 -20.33 15.12
N SER A 466 11.00 -19.64 16.06
CA SER A 466 11.85 -20.28 17.07
C SER A 466 11.07 -21.31 17.90
N ILE A 467 9.89 -20.94 18.44
CA ILE A 467 9.08 -21.87 19.25
C ILE A 467 8.59 -23.08 18.45
N LYS A 468 8.41 -22.91 17.15
CA LYS A 468 7.94 -23.96 16.24
C LYS A 468 9.04 -25.00 15.98
N PHE A 469 10.28 -24.56 15.75
CA PHE A 469 11.40 -25.41 15.34
C PHE A 469 12.38 -25.81 16.46
N THR A 470 12.18 -25.29 17.67
CA THR A 470 12.91 -25.72 18.86
C THR A 470 12.10 -26.74 19.66
N GLU A 471 12.65 -27.95 19.81
CA GLU A 471 12.05 -29.00 20.65
C GLU A 471 12.56 -28.95 22.09
N LYS A 472 13.85 -28.67 22.26
CA LYS A 472 14.53 -28.61 23.57
C LYS A 472 15.57 -27.50 23.58
N GLY A 473 15.89 -27.00 24.76
CA GLY A 473 16.86 -25.94 24.96
C GLY A 473 16.19 -24.61 25.25
N HIS A 474 16.50 -23.58 24.46
CA HIS A 474 16.03 -22.23 24.74
C HIS A 474 15.75 -21.36 23.52
N ILE A 475 15.01 -20.29 23.78
CA ILE A 475 14.80 -19.14 22.92
C ILE A 475 15.14 -17.90 23.74
N PHE A 476 16.03 -17.06 23.22
CA PHE A 476 16.53 -15.89 23.95
C PHE A 476 16.46 -14.63 23.09
N VAL A 477 15.75 -13.62 23.58
CA VAL A 477 15.65 -12.31 22.93
C VAL A 477 16.53 -11.30 23.66
N MET A 478 17.42 -10.64 22.93
CA MET A 478 18.32 -9.61 23.45
C MET A 478 18.05 -8.28 22.75
N VAL A 479 18.03 -7.18 23.49
CA VAL A 479 17.92 -5.82 22.93
C VAL A 479 19.03 -4.94 23.52
N HIS A 480 19.81 -4.32 22.63
CA HIS A 480 20.89 -3.40 23.00
C HIS A 480 20.85 -2.15 22.12
N LEU A 481 21.59 -1.11 22.51
CA LEU A 481 21.92 -0.02 21.59
C LEU A 481 22.99 -0.49 20.60
N VAL A 482 22.90 -0.05 19.34
CA VAL A 482 23.95 -0.34 18.35
C VAL A 482 25.31 0.21 18.79
N GLU A 483 25.33 1.43 19.33
CA GLU A 483 26.54 2.09 19.86
C GLU A 483 27.20 1.26 20.97
N GLU A 484 26.40 0.67 21.87
CA GLU A 484 26.88 -0.19 22.95
C GLU A 484 27.56 -1.46 22.42
N VAL A 485 27.03 -2.06 21.35
CA VAL A 485 27.61 -3.26 20.74
C VAL A 485 28.92 -2.94 20.00
N ILE A 486 29.05 -1.74 19.44
CA ILE A 486 30.30 -1.26 18.83
C ILE A 486 31.38 -1.07 19.90
N GLU A 487 31.06 -0.36 20.99
CA GLU A 487 31.98 -0.10 22.10
C GLU A 487 32.45 -1.38 22.81
N SER A 488 31.55 -2.36 22.98
CA SER A 488 31.81 -3.61 23.71
C SER A 488 32.43 -4.73 22.85
N SER A 489 32.81 -4.46 21.59
CA SER A 489 33.35 -5.48 20.68
C SER A 489 34.64 -6.15 21.16
N GLU A 490 35.37 -5.54 22.10
CA GLU A 490 36.51 -6.14 22.82
C GLU A 490 36.11 -7.00 24.04
N GLU A 491 35.10 -6.60 24.83
CA GLU A 491 34.62 -7.35 26.01
C GLU A 491 33.81 -8.61 25.63
N PHE A 492 33.10 -8.60 24.50
CA PHE A 492 32.38 -9.77 23.99
C PHE A 492 33.30 -10.94 23.58
N LYS A 493 34.64 -10.81 23.66
CA LYS A 493 35.60 -11.91 23.38
C LYS A 493 35.46 -13.07 24.38
N MET A 494 34.86 -12.85 25.55
CA MET A 494 34.83 -13.83 26.65
C MET A 494 33.56 -14.70 26.70
N GLU A 495 32.46 -14.31 26.04
CA GLU A 495 31.17 -15.03 26.10
C GLU A 495 31.01 -16.19 25.11
N SER A 496 31.93 -16.40 24.17
CA SER A 496 31.83 -17.49 23.17
C SER A 496 32.33 -18.86 23.66
N SER A 497 32.48 -19.05 24.97
CA SER A 497 32.80 -20.36 25.55
C SER A 497 31.52 -21.21 25.60
N LEU A 498 31.62 -22.50 25.25
CA LEU A 498 30.53 -23.50 25.18
C LEU A 498 29.65 -23.61 26.44
N LYS A 499 30.00 -22.94 27.55
CA LYS A 499 29.35 -23.06 28.86
C LYS A 499 28.46 -21.87 29.24
N HIS A 500 28.40 -20.78 28.47
CA HIS A 500 27.74 -19.53 28.90
C HIS A 500 26.36 -19.25 28.27
N THR A 501 25.75 -20.16 27.53
CA THR A 501 24.40 -19.92 26.96
C THR A 501 23.29 -20.13 28.00
N LEU A 502 22.06 -19.65 27.73
CA LEU A 502 20.95 -19.72 28.69
C LEU A 502 20.67 -21.16 29.16
N SER A 503 20.59 -22.10 28.20
CA SER A 503 20.38 -23.54 28.45
C SER A 503 21.66 -24.38 28.39
N GLY A 504 22.82 -23.78 28.07
CA GLY A 504 24.13 -24.46 27.99
C GLY A 504 24.31 -25.37 26.79
N LEU A 505 23.31 -25.38 25.90
CA LEU A 505 23.45 -25.95 24.58
C LEU A 505 24.25 -24.98 23.69
N PRO A 506 25.00 -25.51 22.70
CA PRO A 506 25.74 -24.68 21.76
C PRO A 506 24.76 -23.80 20.96
N VAL A 507 25.19 -22.57 20.68
CA VAL A 507 24.46 -21.61 19.83
C VAL A 507 25.38 -21.12 18.72
N ALA A 508 24.79 -20.65 17.62
CA ALA A 508 25.55 -20.06 16.53
C ALA A 508 26.17 -18.72 16.99
N ASP A 509 27.36 -18.37 16.46
CA ASP A 509 28.01 -17.11 16.81
C ASP A 509 27.19 -15.93 16.30
N LYS A 510 26.48 -15.28 17.24
CA LYS A 510 25.59 -14.16 16.96
C LYS A 510 26.24 -13.04 16.15
N ARG A 511 27.56 -12.79 16.29
CA ARG A 511 28.26 -11.74 15.54
C ARG A 511 28.20 -11.95 14.03
N GLN A 512 28.13 -13.21 13.60
CA GLN A 512 28.02 -13.53 12.17
C GLN A 512 26.68 -13.08 11.59
N SER A 513 25.62 -12.95 12.41
CA SER A 513 24.30 -12.53 11.93
C SER A 513 24.23 -11.06 11.52
N TRP A 514 25.09 -10.19 12.05
CA TRP A 514 25.15 -8.76 11.70
C TRP A 514 26.50 -8.32 11.12
N ARG A 515 27.37 -9.26 10.73
CA ARG A 515 28.71 -8.97 10.17
C ARG A 515 28.66 -8.07 8.93
N ASN A 516 27.58 -8.18 8.16
CA ASN A 516 27.41 -7.44 6.91
C ASN A 516 26.65 -6.12 7.11
N PHE A 517 26.25 -5.77 8.33
CA PHE A 517 25.44 -4.58 8.56
C PHE A 517 26.24 -3.30 8.32
N VAL A 518 25.67 -2.35 7.58
CA VAL A 518 26.35 -1.09 7.25
C VAL A 518 26.66 -0.29 8.52
N ALA A 519 25.77 -0.39 9.52
CA ALA A 519 25.93 0.22 10.84
C ALA A 519 27.26 -0.15 11.55
N PHE A 520 27.91 -1.27 11.17
CA PHE A 520 29.14 -1.76 11.80
C PHE A 520 30.38 -1.72 10.87
N ASN A 521 30.22 -1.36 9.59
CA ASN A 521 31.28 -1.43 8.56
C ASN A 521 31.94 -0.08 8.22
N GLN A 522 31.54 1.04 8.85
CA GLN A 522 32.20 2.33 8.60
C GLN A 522 33.57 2.38 9.29
N GLU A 523 34.63 2.23 8.48
CA GLU A 523 35.99 2.67 8.80
C GLU A 523 35.97 4.18 9.05
N GLY A 524 35.78 4.58 10.30
CA GLY A 524 35.81 5.97 10.71
C GLY A 524 34.73 6.29 11.72
N SER A 525 35.16 6.48 12.96
CA SER A 525 34.43 7.03 14.10
C SER A 525 33.86 8.46 13.89
N ALA A 526 33.62 8.87 12.63
CA ALA A 526 33.34 10.25 12.23
C ALA A 526 31.98 10.46 11.54
N ALA A 527 31.18 9.40 11.31
CA ALA A 527 29.84 9.53 10.70
C ALA A 527 28.68 9.41 11.69
N PHE A 528 28.93 9.00 12.95
CA PHE A 528 27.93 9.04 14.04
C PHE A 528 27.94 10.35 14.83
N THR A 529 28.88 11.27 14.57
CA THR A 529 28.93 12.61 15.20
C THR A 529 27.99 13.63 14.56
N SER A 530 27.14 13.21 13.62
CA SER A 530 26.01 14.01 13.10
C SER A 530 24.67 13.28 13.22
N SER A 531 24.50 12.42 14.25
CA SER A 531 23.15 11.98 14.62
C SER A 531 22.33 13.23 14.94
N SER A 532 21.33 13.49 14.10
CA SER A 532 20.28 14.47 14.38
C SER A 532 19.80 14.24 15.81
N LEU A 533 19.92 15.27 16.68
CA LEU A 533 19.56 15.21 18.10
C LEU A 533 18.25 14.42 18.30
N GLY A 534 18.35 13.18 18.78
CA GLY A 534 17.18 12.37 19.17
C GLY A 534 16.99 11.00 18.51
N GLN A 535 17.79 10.55 17.54
CA GLN A 535 17.64 9.16 17.01
C GLN A 535 18.30 8.11 17.93
N ILE A 536 17.61 6.99 18.14
CA ILE A 536 18.05 5.83 18.93
C ILE A 536 18.04 4.61 18.03
N ASN A 537 19.19 3.95 17.85
CA ASN A 537 19.29 2.76 17.02
C ASN A 537 19.39 1.51 17.91
N LEU A 538 18.37 0.67 17.86
CA LEU A 538 18.32 -0.60 18.59
C LEU A 538 18.84 -1.74 17.73
N ILE A 539 19.49 -2.71 18.36
CA ILE A 539 19.78 -4.03 17.79
C ILE A 539 19.07 -5.09 18.62
N VAL A 540 18.27 -5.91 17.95
CA VAL A 540 17.45 -6.97 18.55
C VAL A 540 17.88 -8.31 17.98
N SER A 541 18.24 -9.26 18.84
CA SER A 541 18.62 -10.62 18.45
C SER A 541 17.66 -11.63 19.05
N VAL A 542 17.15 -12.55 18.23
CA VAL A 542 16.35 -13.70 18.63
C VAL A 542 17.17 -14.96 18.34
N GLU A 543 17.62 -15.60 19.40
CA GLU A 543 18.43 -16.82 19.39
C GLU A 543 17.57 -18.03 19.72
N ASP A 544 17.78 -19.14 19.02
CA ASP A 544 17.15 -20.42 19.28
C ASP A 544 18.14 -21.58 19.16
N THR A 545 17.93 -22.65 19.93
CA THR A 545 18.69 -23.92 19.84
C THR A 545 17.92 -24.99 19.09
N GLY A 546 17.17 -24.60 18.05
CA GLY A 546 16.36 -25.52 17.27
C GLY A 546 17.17 -26.37 16.28
N VAL A 547 16.46 -27.00 15.34
CA VAL A 547 17.06 -27.87 14.31
C VAL A 547 17.99 -27.15 13.33
N GLY A 548 18.01 -25.82 13.33
CA GLY A 548 18.77 -25.00 12.39
C GLY A 548 18.22 -25.08 10.95
N ILE A 549 18.76 -24.23 10.08
CA ILE A 549 18.33 -24.07 8.70
C ILE A 549 19.32 -24.78 7.76
N PRO A 550 18.85 -25.70 6.89
CA PRO A 550 19.68 -26.35 5.88
C PRO A 550 20.39 -25.36 4.95
N LEU A 551 21.67 -25.61 4.64
CA LEU A 551 22.53 -24.70 3.86
C LEU A 551 21.96 -24.33 2.49
N ASP A 552 21.27 -25.27 1.83
CA ASP A 552 20.62 -25.08 0.53
C ASP A 552 19.36 -24.19 0.59
N ALA A 553 18.77 -24.05 1.78
CA ALA A 553 17.61 -23.21 2.02
C ALA A 553 17.97 -21.80 2.51
N GLN A 554 19.14 -21.62 3.13
CA GLN A 554 19.55 -20.36 3.76
C GLN A 554 19.48 -19.13 2.84
N SER A 555 19.82 -19.27 1.55
CA SER A 555 19.78 -18.16 0.59
C SER A 555 18.36 -17.69 0.23
N ARG A 556 17.32 -18.49 0.54
CA ARG A 556 15.93 -18.26 0.09
C ARG A 556 14.94 -18.04 1.23
N ILE A 557 15.37 -18.01 2.50
CA ILE A 557 14.45 -17.95 3.64
C ILE A 557 13.68 -16.63 3.77
N PHE A 558 14.19 -15.54 3.21
CA PHE A 558 13.52 -14.24 3.17
C PHE A 558 12.68 -14.04 1.89
N THR A 559 12.65 -15.02 0.99
CA THR A 559 11.85 -14.96 -0.23
C THR A 559 10.39 -15.28 0.10
N PRO A 560 9.41 -14.47 -0.35
CA PRO A 560 7.99 -14.72 -0.08
C PRO A 560 7.54 -16.13 -0.51
N PHE A 561 6.65 -16.73 0.28
CA PHE A 561 6.06 -18.06 0.05
C PHE A 561 7.05 -19.24 0.06
N MET A 562 8.32 -19.01 0.41
CA MET A 562 9.30 -20.08 0.50
C MET A 562 9.15 -20.87 1.80
N GLN A 563 9.15 -22.20 1.67
CA GLN A 563 9.15 -23.14 2.79
C GLN A 563 10.29 -24.14 2.64
N VAL A 564 10.90 -24.51 3.76
CA VAL A 564 12.01 -25.47 3.78
C VAL A 564 11.44 -26.90 3.67
N GLY A 565 11.18 -27.35 2.44
CA GLY A 565 10.87 -28.75 2.10
C GLY A 565 9.42 -29.22 2.33
N PRO A 566 8.94 -30.24 1.57
CA PRO A 566 7.55 -30.72 1.61
C PRO A 566 7.17 -31.44 2.92
N SER A 567 8.13 -31.96 3.67
CA SER A 567 7.90 -32.70 4.92
C SER A 567 7.65 -31.78 6.13
N ILE A 568 8.27 -30.59 6.16
CA ILE A 568 8.08 -29.59 7.23
C ILE A 568 6.75 -28.84 7.06
N ALA A 569 6.30 -28.65 5.80
CA ALA A 569 5.00 -28.07 5.48
C ALA A 569 3.82 -28.87 6.07
N ARG A 570 3.93 -30.22 6.12
CA ARG A 570 2.89 -31.11 6.66
C ARG A 570 2.80 -31.18 8.17
N ILE A 571 3.93 -30.99 8.88
CA ILE A 571 3.99 -31.17 10.35
C ILE A 571 3.74 -29.84 11.07
N HIS A 572 4.23 -28.74 10.51
CA HIS A 572 4.31 -27.50 11.25
C HIS A 572 3.61 -26.29 10.61
N GLY A 573 3.14 -26.35 9.35
CA GLY A 573 2.21 -25.39 8.73
C GLY A 573 2.60 -23.89 8.77
N GLY A 574 2.72 -23.22 7.63
CA GLY A 574 2.95 -21.77 7.60
C GLY A 574 2.74 -21.20 6.20
N THR A 575 2.65 -19.88 6.09
CA THR A 575 2.49 -19.19 4.80
C THR A 575 3.80 -19.06 4.04
N GLY A 576 4.93 -19.05 4.75
CA GLY A 576 6.25 -18.71 4.18
C GLY A 576 6.42 -17.21 3.94
N ILE A 577 5.55 -16.35 4.51
CA ILE A 577 5.54 -14.90 4.27
C ILE A 577 6.11 -14.12 5.48
N GLY A 578 6.04 -14.69 6.69
CA GLY A 578 6.43 -13.98 7.92
C GLY A 578 7.84 -13.38 7.91
N LEU A 579 8.85 -14.11 7.40
CA LEU A 579 10.22 -13.61 7.32
C LEU A 579 10.41 -12.54 6.25
N SER A 580 9.70 -12.63 5.12
CA SER A 580 9.76 -11.59 4.08
C SER A 580 9.12 -10.29 4.58
N ILE A 581 7.99 -10.37 5.28
CA ILE A 581 7.36 -9.22 5.95
C ILE A 581 8.31 -8.61 6.98
N SER A 582 8.90 -9.44 7.86
CA SER A 582 9.85 -8.94 8.86
C SER A 582 11.01 -8.17 8.21
N LYS A 583 11.55 -8.67 7.10
CA LYS A 583 12.62 -7.99 6.35
C LYS A 583 12.17 -6.63 5.82
N CYS A 584 10.99 -6.55 5.23
CA CYS A 584 10.48 -5.29 4.72
C CYS A 584 10.14 -4.28 5.82
N LEU A 585 9.53 -4.72 6.93
CA LEU A 585 9.24 -3.85 8.07
C LEU A 585 10.52 -3.28 8.69
N VAL A 586 11.56 -4.11 8.85
CA VAL A 586 12.87 -3.65 9.31
C VAL A 586 13.46 -2.58 8.39
N GLN A 587 13.34 -2.75 7.07
CA GLN A 587 13.78 -1.75 6.09
C GLN A 587 12.99 -0.43 6.21
N LEU A 588 11.68 -0.49 6.42
CA LEU A 588 10.84 0.70 6.66
C LEU A 588 11.24 1.42 7.96
N MET A 589 11.65 0.67 8.98
CA MET A 589 12.22 1.20 10.23
C MET A 589 13.68 1.64 10.09
N LYS A 590 14.18 1.80 8.86
CA LYS A 590 15.56 2.19 8.51
C LYS A 590 16.64 1.30 9.11
N GLY A 591 16.31 0.02 9.30
CA GLY A 591 17.19 -0.99 9.85
C GLY A 591 17.58 -2.07 8.84
N GLU A 592 18.33 -3.05 9.32
CA GLU A 592 18.82 -4.20 8.58
C GLU A 592 18.50 -5.49 9.33
N ILE A 593 18.20 -6.58 8.62
CA ILE A 593 17.96 -7.90 9.21
C ILE A 593 18.93 -8.92 8.62
N GLY A 594 19.43 -9.80 9.47
CA GLY A 594 20.36 -10.86 9.13
C GLY A 594 20.16 -12.06 10.04
N PHE A 595 20.88 -13.14 9.74
CA PHE A 595 20.80 -14.36 10.54
C PHE A 595 22.10 -15.15 10.41
N VAL A 596 22.32 -16.03 11.38
CA VAL A 596 23.27 -17.13 11.31
C VAL A 596 22.52 -18.39 11.71
N SER A 597 22.77 -19.50 11.01
CA SER A 597 22.14 -20.77 11.37
C SER A 597 23.06 -21.93 11.06
N LEU A 598 23.17 -22.84 12.02
CA LEU A 598 23.96 -24.06 11.91
C LEU A 598 23.02 -25.26 12.05
N PRO A 599 22.97 -26.17 11.06
CA PRO A 599 22.13 -27.36 11.14
C PRO A 599 22.39 -28.15 12.43
N LYS A 600 21.31 -28.50 13.13
CA LYS A 600 21.25 -29.21 14.43
C LYS A 600 21.76 -28.45 15.66
N ILE A 601 22.20 -27.21 15.52
CA ILE A 601 22.66 -26.38 16.64
C ILE A 601 21.62 -25.30 16.96
N GLY A 602 21.10 -24.62 15.92
CA GLY A 602 20.10 -23.57 16.09
C GLY A 602 20.29 -22.41 15.12
N SER A 603 19.55 -21.33 15.36
CA SER A 603 19.61 -20.11 14.56
C SER A 603 19.59 -18.86 15.43
N THR A 604 20.26 -17.81 14.98
CA THR A 604 20.18 -16.48 15.58
C THR A 604 19.81 -15.48 14.51
N PHE A 605 18.63 -14.88 14.62
CA PHE A 605 18.16 -13.80 13.77
C PHE A 605 18.41 -12.47 14.47
N THR A 606 19.01 -11.51 13.77
CA THR A 606 19.26 -10.19 14.32
C THR A 606 18.74 -9.12 13.39
N PHE A 607 18.12 -8.08 13.94
CA PHE A 607 17.74 -6.90 13.18
C PHE A 607 18.06 -5.61 13.93
N THR A 608 18.24 -4.52 13.18
CA THR A 608 18.30 -3.16 13.73
C THR A 608 17.00 -2.42 13.47
N ALA A 609 16.69 -1.42 14.30
CA ALA A 609 15.53 -0.55 14.11
C ALA A 609 15.84 0.85 14.68
N VAL A 610 15.55 1.88 13.88
CA VAL A 610 15.80 3.28 14.24
C VAL A 610 14.53 3.89 14.80
N PHE A 611 14.61 4.40 16.02
CA PHE A 611 13.54 5.09 16.75
C PHE A 611 13.96 6.51 17.10
N THR A 612 13.01 7.29 17.62
CA THR A 612 13.32 8.60 18.21
C THR A 612 13.22 8.51 19.73
N ASN A 613 14.08 9.21 20.46
CA ASN A 613 14.09 9.25 21.91
C ASN A 613 12.83 9.98 22.41
N GLY A 614 12.01 9.31 23.22
CA GLY A 614 10.79 9.84 23.79
C GLY A 614 10.99 10.81 24.95
N ARG A 615 11.97 11.74 24.88
CA ARG A 615 12.10 12.84 25.85
C ARG A 615 11.01 13.90 25.62
N CYS A 616 9.74 13.49 25.68
CA CYS A 616 8.62 14.42 25.84
C CYS A 616 8.23 14.48 27.32
N ASN A 617 7.75 15.64 27.78
CA ASN A 617 7.34 15.95 29.15
C ASN A 617 6.36 14.90 29.71
N TRP A 618 6.90 13.82 30.27
CA TRP A 618 6.16 12.74 30.94
C TRP A 618 5.31 13.22 32.13
N ASN A 619 5.50 14.47 32.55
CA ASN A 619 4.75 15.12 33.62
C ASN A 619 3.40 15.73 33.17
N GLU A 620 3.22 16.11 31.89
CA GLU A 620 1.95 16.70 31.43
C GLU A 620 0.90 15.63 31.06
N GLN A 621 1.32 14.48 30.53
CA GLN A 621 0.41 13.35 30.23
C GLN A 621 -0.05 12.56 31.47
N LYS A 622 0.62 12.73 32.61
CA LYS A 622 0.17 12.18 33.91
C LYS A 622 -1.21 12.72 34.34
N SER A 623 -1.62 13.88 33.82
CA SER A 623 -2.91 14.48 34.15
C SER A 623 -4.08 13.95 33.31
N GLN A 624 -3.81 13.21 32.22
CA GLN A 624 -4.86 12.67 31.34
C GLN A 624 -4.87 11.13 31.25
N GLN A 625 -3.84 10.43 31.75
CA GLN A 625 -3.82 8.97 31.93
C GLN A 625 -3.77 8.58 33.42
N ILE A 626 -4.77 8.97 34.20
CA ILE A 626 -5.02 8.36 35.51
C ILE A 626 -5.81 7.08 35.27
N SER A 627 -5.08 5.97 35.05
CA SER A 627 -5.37 4.60 35.54
C SER A 627 -4.75 3.50 34.66
N ASN A 628 -3.42 3.46 34.52
CA ASN A 628 -2.74 2.21 34.12
C ASN A 628 -2.11 1.57 35.38
N PRO A 629 -2.44 0.30 35.72
CA PRO A 629 -2.02 -0.33 36.98
C PRO A 629 -0.54 -0.72 37.03
N SER A 630 0.18 -0.73 35.91
CA SER A 630 1.56 -1.25 35.80
C SER A 630 2.62 -0.45 36.59
N ASN A 631 2.42 0.85 36.81
CA ASN A 631 3.38 1.69 37.53
C ASN A 631 3.21 1.69 39.07
N SER A 632 2.15 1.08 39.60
CA SER A 632 1.97 0.98 41.07
C SER A 632 2.87 -0.09 41.69
N VAL A 633 3.20 -1.13 40.91
CA VAL A 633 3.87 -2.36 41.35
C VAL A 633 5.35 -2.16 41.68
N SER A 634 6.06 -1.27 40.97
CA SER A 634 7.49 -1.01 41.16
C SER A 634 7.82 -0.22 42.44
N SER A 635 6.83 0.46 43.03
CA SER A 635 7.01 1.22 44.27
C SER A 635 7.03 0.34 45.53
N GLU A 636 6.41 -0.84 45.48
CA GLU A 636 6.23 -1.73 46.64
C GLU A 636 7.48 -2.56 46.98
N PHE A 637 8.31 -2.85 45.97
CA PHE A 637 9.50 -3.69 46.11
C PHE A 637 10.81 -2.89 46.14
N HIS A 638 10.72 -1.56 46.06
CA HIS A 638 11.86 -0.68 45.98
C HIS A 638 12.71 -0.77 47.27
N GLY A 639 13.99 -1.09 47.12
CA GLY A 639 14.93 -1.22 48.24
C GLY A 639 14.99 -2.61 48.89
N MET A 640 14.18 -3.58 48.44
CA MET A 640 14.34 -4.98 48.85
C MET A 640 15.60 -5.60 48.23
N ARG A 641 16.14 -6.63 48.89
CA ARG A 641 17.30 -7.39 48.42
C ARG A 641 16.98 -8.84 48.11
N ALA A 642 17.47 -9.31 46.97
CA ALA A 642 17.34 -10.67 46.48
C ALA A 642 18.71 -11.35 46.29
N LEU A 643 18.82 -12.62 46.66
CA LEU A 643 19.96 -13.46 46.29
C LEU A 643 19.53 -14.42 45.19
N ILE A 644 20.22 -14.42 44.05
CA ILE A 644 19.96 -15.30 42.92
C ILE A 644 21.03 -16.39 42.88
N VAL A 645 20.63 -17.65 42.98
CA VAL A 645 21.51 -18.81 42.91
C VAL A 645 21.35 -19.49 41.55
N ASP A 646 22.31 -19.24 40.66
CA ASP A 646 22.36 -19.85 39.33
C ASP A 646 23.82 -19.92 38.83
N PRO A 647 24.35 -21.12 38.52
CA PRO A 647 25.71 -21.29 38.02
C PRO A 647 25.90 -20.73 36.61
N ARG A 648 24.81 -20.48 35.88
CA ARG A 648 24.85 -19.97 34.50
C ARG A 648 24.78 -18.46 34.49
N THR A 649 25.86 -17.82 34.08
CA THR A 649 26.00 -16.36 34.11
C THR A 649 24.95 -15.61 33.29
N VAL A 650 24.62 -16.07 32.08
CA VAL A 650 23.62 -15.41 31.22
C VAL A 650 22.21 -15.53 31.80
N ARG A 651 21.82 -16.72 32.29
CA ARG A 651 20.50 -16.95 32.90
C ARG A 651 20.34 -16.22 34.23
N ALA A 652 21.40 -16.15 35.02
CA ALA A 652 21.46 -15.31 36.23
C ALA A 652 21.28 -13.83 35.91
N ARG A 653 21.94 -13.33 34.85
CA ARG A 653 21.84 -11.93 34.40
C ARG A 653 20.42 -11.58 33.93
N VAL A 654 19.73 -12.49 33.25
CA VAL A 654 18.31 -12.33 32.90
C VAL A 654 17.45 -12.21 34.16
N SER A 655 17.66 -13.10 35.14
CA SER A 655 16.91 -13.07 36.40
C SER A 655 17.16 -11.76 37.17
N GLN A 656 18.42 -11.30 37.23
CA GLN A 656 18.81 -10.02 37.81
C GLN A 656 18.17 -8.83 37.08
N TYR A 657 18.11 -8.87 35.74
CA TYR A 657 17.42 -7.85 34.93
C TYR A 657 15.94 -7.71 35.34
N HIS A 658 15.20 -8.81 35.48
CA HIS A 658 13.80 -8.76 35.91
C HIS A 658 13.62 -8.31 37.36
N MET A 659 14.52 -8.68 38.28
CA MET A 659 14.49 -8.16 39.67
C MET A 659 14.73 -6.64 39.71
N LYS A 660 15.72 -6.16 38.95
CA LYS A 660 16.05 -4.74 38.87
C LYS A 660 14.88 -3.90 38.35
N ARG A 661 14.12 -4.43 37.37
CA ARG A 661 12.89 -3.78 36.87
C ARG A 661 11.80 -3.62 37.94
N LEU A 662 11.78 -4.46 38.97
CA LEU A 662 10.89 -4.31 40.13
C LEU A 662 11.45 -3.35 41.20
N GLY A 663 12.66 -2.82 41.02
CA GLY A 663 13.34 -2.01 42.04
C GLY A 663 14.01 -2.84 43.14
N VAL A 664 14.17 -4.16 42.93
CA VAL A 664 14.85 -5.07 43.86
C VAL A 664 16.34 -5.11 43.52
N HIS A 665 17.19 -4.92 44.52
CA HIS A 665 18.63 -5.11 44.39
C HIS A 665 18.97 -6.59 44.46
N SER A 666 19.57 -7.15 43.42
CA SER A 666 19.86 -8.59 43.37
C SER A 666 21.33 -8.91 43.15
N GLU A 667 21.84 -9.83 43.96
CA GLU A 667 23.21 -10.36 43.93
C GLU A 667 23.21 -11.80 43.41
N VAL A 668 24.24 -12.17 42.65
CA VAL A 668 24.30 -13.47 41.95
C VAL A 668 25.39 -14.34 42.55
N VAL A 669 25.05 -15.60 42.85
CA VAL A 669 25.99 -16.63 43.31
C VAL A 669 25.85 -17.90 42.47
N SER A 670 26.95 -18.62 42.28
CA SER A 670 26.98 -19.81 41.41
C SER A 670 26.34 -21.04 42.05
N ASP A 671 26.44 -21.18 43.37
CA ASP A 671 26.13 -22.43 44.08
C ASP A 671 25.46 -22.15 45.44
N LEU A 672 24.71 -23.14 45.94
CA LEU A 672 24.06 -23.08 47.24
C LEU A 672 25.05 -22.83 48.40
N ASN A 673 26.26 -23.40 48.32
CA ASN A 673 27.31 -23.18 49.32
C ASN A 673 27.80 -21.73 49.36
N HIS A 674 28.04 -21.15 48.18
CA HIS A 674 28.43 -19.74 48.08
C HIS A 674 27.29 -18.84 48.57
N GLY A 675 26.03 -19.19 48.27
CA GLY A 675 24.87 -18.49 48.82
C GLY A 675 24.83 -18.49 50.35
N LEU A 676 25.09 -19.64 51.00
CA LEU A 676 25.16 -19.71 52.47
C LEU A 676 26.33 -18.89 53.04
N SER A 677 27.50 -18.92 52.38
CA SER A 677 28.63 -18.09 52.82
C SER A 677 28.37 -16.60 52.67
N TYR A 678 27.65 -16.20 51.60
CA TYR A 678 27.26 -14.82 51.37
C TYR A 678 26.30 -14.34 52.46
N LEU A 679 25.28 -15.13 52.79
CA LEU A 679 24.32 -14.83 53.86
C LEU A 679 24.94 -14.80 55.26
N ARG A 680 26.06 -15.49 55.47
CA ARG A 680 26.82 -15.46 56.75
C ARG A 680 27.80 -14.29 56.84
N THR A 681 28.31 -13.83 55.70
CA THR A 681 29.35 -12.80 55.62
C THR A 681 28.76 -11.40 55.51
N ASP A 682 27.66 -11.24 54.77
CA ASP A 682 27.01 -9.94 54.59
C ASP A 682 26.02 -9.67 55.74
N ASN A 683 26.23 -8.56 56.46
CA ASN A 683 25.43 -8.17 57.62
C ASN A 683 24.12 -7.45 57.23
N ARG A 684 23.72 -7.58 55.97
CA ARG A 684 22.59 -6.90 55.33
C ARG A 684 21.42 -7.85 55.21
N VAL A 685 20.23 -7.41 55.64
CA VAL A 685 19.00 -8.20 55.52
C VAL A 685 18.72 -8.50 54.05
N THR A 686 18.71 -9.78 53.70
CA THR A 686 18.26 -10.31 52.41
C THR A 686 16.80 -10.71 52.56
N ASN A 687 15.92 -10.22 51.70
CA ASN A 687 14.47 -10.44 51.84
C ASN A 687 14.00 -11.71 51.10
N MET A 688 14.65 -12.03 49.99
CA MET A 688 14.23 -13.14 49.12
C MET A 688 15.43 -13.87 48.52
N ILE A 689 15.27 -15.17 48.29
CA ILE A 689 16.27 -16.03 47.65
C ILE A 689 15.59 -16.72 46.46
N LEU A 690 16.14 -16.54 45.27
CA LEU A 690 15.67 -17.19 44.05
C LEU A 690 16.70 -18.25 43.65
N ILE A 691 16.26 -19.50 43.55
CA ILE A 691 17.11 -20.64 43.21
C ILE A 691 16.59 -21.25 41.92
N GLU A 692 17.49 -21.49 40.97
CA GLU A 692 17.12 -22.21 39.77
C GLU A 692 16.78 -23.67 40.08
N GLN A 693 15.71 -24.19 39.47
CA GLN A 693 15.29 -25.58 39.67
C GLN A 693 16.40 -26.58 39.36
N GLU A 694 17.21 -26.35 38.32
CA GLU A 694 18.35 -27.21 37.98
C GLU A 694 19.33 -27.36 39.15
N VAL A 695 19.63 -26.26 39.86
CA VAL A 695 20.51 -26.24 41.03
C VAL A 695 19.85 -26.94 42.21
N TRP A 696 18.56 -26.68 42.40
CA TRP A 696 17.77 -27.28 43.48
C TRP A 696 17.66 -28.81 43.36
N ASP A 697 17.51 -29.31 42.13
CA ASP A 697 17.33 -30.72 41.82
C ASP A 697 18.67 -31.50 41.73
N THR A 698 19.81 -30.81 41.67
CA THR A 698 21.13 -31.44 41.52
C THR A 698 21.52 -32.31 42.73
N ASP A 699 21.25 -31.83 43.95
CA ASP A 699 21.51 -32.58 45.19
C ASP A 699 20.43 -32.27 46.25
N LEU A 700 19.46 -33.18 46.38
CA LEU A 700 18.35 -33.08 47.35
C LEU A 700 18.84 -33.01 48.80
N GLY A 701 20.00 -33.61 49.11
CA GLY A 701 20.63 -33.54 50.43
C GLY A 701 21.10 -32.13 50.75
N MET A 702 21.80 -31.50 49.81
CA MET A 702 22.26 -30.12 49.91
C MET A 702 21.11 -29.10 49.95
N SER A 703 20.06 -29.30 49.16
CA SER A 703 18.86 -28.46 49.20
C SER A 703 18.16 -28.53 50.57
N SER A 704 18.08 -29.73 51.17
CA SER A 704 17.52 -29.89 52.53
C SER A 704 18.40 -29.25 53.63
N LEU A 705 19.73 -29.33 53.48
CA LEU A 705 20.70 -28.66 54.35
C LEU A 705 20.62 -27.15 54.21
N PHE A 706 20.44 -26.63 53.01
CA PHE A 706 20.29 -25.21 52.72
C PHE A 706 19.07 -24.61 53.45
N VAL A 707 17.89 -25.27 53.35
CA VAL A 707 16.67 -24.84 54.06
C VAL A 707 16.84 -24.89 55.58
N LYS A 708 17.49 -25.94 56.11
CA LYS A 708 17.78 -26.06 57.55
C LYS A 708 18.70 -24.93 58.04
N ASN A 709 19.75 -24.63 57.27
CA ASN A 709 20.71 -23.59 57.62
C ASN A 709 20.13 -22.18 57.52
N LEU A 710 19.22 -21.92 56.58
CA LEU A 710 18.54 -20.64 56.45
C LEU A 710 17.71 -20.27 57.69
N ARG A 711 17.01 -21.24 58.29
CA ARG A 711 16.26 -21.01 59.55
C ARG A 711 17.15 -20.71 60.74
N ASN A 712 18.40 -21.16 60.72
CA ASN A 712 19.35 -20.90 61.80
C ASN A 712 20.00 -19.51 61.70
N ILE A 713 19.91 -18.84 60.54
CA ILE A 713 20.54 -17.53 60.28
C ILE A 713 19.65 -16.38 60.76
N ASP A 714 18.31 -16.51 60.67
CA ASP A 714 17.38 -15.46 61.11
C ASP A 714 16.11 -16.04 61.75
N ALA A 715 15.94 -15.84 63.06
CA ALA A 715 14.87 -16.49 63.84
C ALA A 715 13.52 -15.73 63.81
N ASN A 716 13.51 -14.46 63.41
CA ASN A 716 12.31 -13.59 63.49
C ASN A 716 11.59 -13.38 62.14
N ASP A 717 12.29 -13.27 61.00
CA ASP A 717 11.68 -13.24 59.66
C ASP A 717 12.65 -13.79 58.59
N PRO A 718 12.64 -15.11 58.31
CA PRO A 718 13.59 -15.69 57.37
C PRO A 718 13.29 -15.27 55.92
N PRO A 719 14.33 -15.13 55.07
CA PRO A 719 14.14 -14.78 53.66
C PRO A 719 13.21 -15.77 52.96
N LYS A 720 12.29 -15.24 52.15
CA LYS A 720 11.36 -16.09 51.38
C LYS A 720 12.11 -16.79 50.24
N LEU A 721 11.90 -18.10 50.14
CA LEU A 721 12.56 -18.94 49.14
C LEU A 721 11.66 -19.16 47.92
N PHE A 722 12.20 -18.85 46.74
CA PHE A 722 11.56 -19.04 45.45
C PHE A 722 12.38 -19.98 44.56
N ILE A 723 11.70 -20.90 43.87
CA ILE A 723 12.30 -21.77 42.85
C ILE A 723 11.87 -21.29 41.48
N LEU A 724 12.82 -21.03 40.60
CA LEU A 724 12.56 -20.70 39.20
C LEU A 724 12.49 -21.97 38.37
N ALA A 725 11.35 -22.23 37.73
CA ALA A 725 11.06 -23.48 37.02
C ALA A 725 10.61 -23.25 35.57
N ASN A 726 10.98 -24.15 34.65
CA ASN A 726 10.67 -24.01 33.23
C ASN A 726 9.37 -24.72 32.79
N ALA A 727 9.03 -25.87 33.40
CA ALA A 727 7.86 -26.66 33.05
C ALA A 727 7.13 -27.19 34.29
N ILE A 728 5.84 -27.45 34.16
CA ILE A 728 4.99 -27.99 35.25
C ILE A 728 5.31 -29.48 35.43
N ASN A 729 6.45 -29.78 36.04
CA ASN A 729 6.69 -31.13 36.56
C ASN A 729 6.04 -31.24 37.95
N SER A 730 4.75 -31.57 37.95
CA SER A 730 3.91 -31.75 39.14
C SER A 730 4.37 -32.86 40.10
N ASN A 731 5.39 -33.66 39.75
CA ASN A 731 5.78 -34.86 40.50
C ASN A 731 7.13 -34.80 41.22
N ARG A 732 7.89 -33.68 41.18
CA ARG A 732 9.23 -33.62 41.81
C ARG A 732 9.42 -32.60 42.92
N VAL A 733 8.47 -31.70 43.16
CA VAL A 733 8.42 -30.92 44.41
C VAL A 733 7.76 -31.78 45.49
N GLY A 734 8.33 -32.97 45.71
CA GLY A 734 7.87 -33.94 46.70
C GLY A 734 8.19 -33.46 48.10
N VAL A 735 7.12 -33.12 48.83
CA VAL A 735 6.94 -33.23 50.29
C VAL A 735 8.23 -33.47 51.08
N ALA A 736 8.90 -32.39 51.48
CA ALA A 736 9.74 -32.43 52.66
C ALA A 736 8.81 -32.27 53.88
N ASN A 737 8.51 -33.38 54.56
CA ASN A 737 7.71 -33.45 55.78
C ASN A 737 7.96 -32.26 56.73
N GLY A 738 6.96 -31.38 56.87
CA GLY A 738 6.91 -30.35 57.92
C GLY A 738 7.61 -29.01 57.64
N PHE A 739 8.09 -28.75 56.41
CA PHE A 739 8.81 -27.51 56.07
C PHE A 739 7.97 -26.58 55.16
N SER A 740 8.13 -25.26 55.31
CA SER A 740 7.51 -24.28 54.39
C SER A 740 7.91 -24.60 52.96
N THR A 741 6.92 -24.96 52.14
CA THR A 741 7.14 -25.27 50.73
C THR A 741 7.68 -24.06 49.99
N PRO A 742 8.78 -24.19 49.22
CA PRO A 742 9.29 -23.08 48.41
C PRO A 742 8.25 -22.62 47.39
N PHE A 743 8.17 -21.31 47.15
CA PHE A 743 7.27 -20.77 46.13
C PHE A 743 7.85 -21.02 44.75
N VAL A 744 7.07 -21.61 43.83
CA VAL A 744 7.55 -21.87 42.46
C VAL A 744 7.12 -20.73 41.55
N ILE A 745 8.07 -20.15 40.81
CA ILE A 745 7.84 -19.14 39.78
C ILE A 745 8.16 -19.77 38.43
N MET A 746 7.15 -19.79 37.56
CA MET A 746 7.29 -20.33 36.22
C MET A 746 7.96 -19.32 35.28
N LYS A 747 8.86 -19.83 34.43
CA LYS A 747 9.46 -19.09 33.30
C LYS A 747 8.55 -19.19 32.06
N PRO A 748 8.56 -18.21 31.14
CA PRO A 748 9.42 -17.02 31.08
C PRO A 748 9.12 -16.03 32.21
N LEU A 749 10.17 -15.40 32.75
CA LEU A 749 10.02 -14.35 33.76
C LEU A 749 9.38 -13.11 33.12
N ARG A 750 8.25 -12.69 33.66
CA ARG A 750 7.56 -11.44 33.28
C ARG A 750 7.38 -10.60 34.53
N VAL A 751 7.55 -9.29 34.41
CA VAL A 751 7.50 -8.38 35.57
C VAL A 751 6.16 -8.48 36.30
N SER A 752 5.04 -8.55 35.58
CA SER A 752 3.71 -8.70 36.17
C SER A 752 3.53 -10.01 36.94
N MET A 753 3.99 -11.13 36.38
CA MET A 753 3.90 -12.45 37.01
C MET A 753 4.84 -12.57 38.22
N LEU A 754 6.05 -12.04 38.07
CA LEU A 754 7.05 -12.01 39.12
C LEU A 754 6.54 -11.17 40.30
N ALA A 755 6.06 -9.96 40.04
CA ALA A 755 5.45 -9.11 41.05
C ALA A 755 4.28 -9.81 41.76
N ALA A 756 3.32 -10.36 41.02
CA ALA A 756 2.18 -11.06 41.61
C ALA A 756 2.61 -12.26 42.49
N SER A 757 3.67 -12.96 42.09
CA SER A 757 4.23 -14.09 42.85
C SER A 757 4.94 -13.62 44.12
N LEU A 758 5.69 -12.51 44.04
CA LEU A 758 6.34 -11.89 45.18
C LEU A 758 5.31 -11.30 46.15
N GLN A 759 4.29 -10.57 45.67
CA GLN A 759 3.19 -10.03 46.50
C GLN A 759 2.50 -11.15 47.29
N ARG A 760 2.17 -12.26 46.62
CA ARG A 760 1.55 -13.44 47.26
C ARG A 760 2.42 -14.06 48.35
N ALA A 761 3.73 -14.16 48.11
CA ALA A 761 4.66 -14.77 49.06
C ALA A 761 5.06 -13.85 50.22
N MET A 762 5.07 -12.54 49.98
CA MET A 762 5.43 -11.52 50.97
C MET A 762 4.22 -11.03 51.78
N GLY A 763 2.97 -11.32 51.35
CA GLY A 763 1.76 -10.94 52.07
C GLY A 763 1.42 -9.45 52.01
N VAL A 764 2.11 -8.69 51.17
CA VAL A 764 1.89 -7.25 50.95
C VAL A 764 0.73 -7.10 49.97
N GLY A 765 -0.38 -6.48 50.40
CA GLY A 765 -1.49 -6.13 49.51
C GLY A 765 -2.81 -6.91 49.67
N ASN A 766 -3.08 -7.56 50.81
CA ASN A 766 -4.38 -8.19 51.04
C ASN A 766 -5.50 -7.16 51.34
N LYS A 767 -5.97 -6.46 50.30
CA LYS A 767 -7.31 -5.86 50.20
C LYS A 767 -7.82 -6.02 48.77
N GLY A 768 -8.42 -7.18 48.52
CA GLY A 768 -9.36 -7.39 47.41
C GLY A 768 -8.77 -8.05 46.17
N ASN A 769 -9.26 -9.27 45.90
CA ASN A 769 -9.22 -10.02 44.65
C ASN A 769 -8.00 -10.92 44.40
N CYS A 770 -8.13 -12.16 44.87
CA CYS A 770 -7.50 -13.33 44.27
C CYS A 770 -8.59 -14.32 43.81
N THR A 771 -8.81 -14.39 42.49
CA THR A 771 -9.02 -15.64 41.72
C THR A 771 -8.84 -15.28 40.25
N HIS A 772 -7.74 -15.74 39.65
CA HIS A 772 -7.49 -15.60 38.21
C HIS A 772 -8.41 -16.53 37.43
N GLY A 773 -9.15 -15.96 36.47
CA GLY A 773 -9.93 -16.70 35.47
C GLY A 773 -11.03 -15.89 34.76
N GLU A 774 -11.63 -14.87 35.39
CA GLU A 774 -12.90 -14.27 34.89
C GLU A 774 -13.01 -12.73 34.98
N LEU A 775 -11.89 -12.00 35.03
CA LEU A 775 -11.93 -10.54 35.03
C LEU A 775 -12.16 -9.99 33.61
N SER A 776 -13.43 -9.85 33.22
CA SER A 776 -13.93 -8.87 32.22
C SER A 776 -15.47 -8.81 32.16
N GLY A 777 -16.20 -9.86 32.58
CA GLY A 777 -17.67 -9.90 32.41
C GLY A 777 -18.49 -9.21 33.52
N SER A 778 -18.03 -9.23 34.77
CA SER A 778 -18.86 -8.83 35.92
C SER A 778 -18.93 -7.33 36.20
N SER A 779 -17.94 -6.55 35.74
CA SER A 779 -17.92 -5.09 35.90
C SER A 779 -18.68 -4.37 34.79
N LEU A 780 -18.57 -4.85 33.55
CA LEU A 780 -19.29 -4.29 32.39
C LEU A 780 -20.80 -4.56 32.47
N SER A 781 -21.17 -5.75 32.96
CA SER A 781 -22.58 -6.09 33.21
C SER A 781 -23.22 -5.11 34.20
N LYS A 782 -22.53 -4.73 35.27
CA LYS A 782 -23.04 -3.72 36.23
C LYS A 782 -23.22 -2.32 35.64
N LEU A 783 -22.43 -1.94 34.64
CA LEU A 783 -22.53 -0.63 33.98
C LEU A 783 -23.69 -0.57 32.99
N LEU A 784 -23.88 -1.65 32.24
CA LEU A 784 -24.84 -1.71 31.14
C LEU A 784 -26.23 -2.22 31.54
N GLN A 785 -26.37 -2.79 32.74
CA GLN A 785 -27.63 -3.34 33.24
C GLN A 785 -28.79 -2.33 33.20
N GLY A 786 -29.82 -2.64 32.40
CA GLY A 786 -31.04 -1.86 32.28
C GLY A 786 -30.90 -0.53 31.52
N ARG A 787 -29.78 -0.31 30.82
CA ARG A 787 -29.57 0.85 29.94
C ARG A 787 -30.18 0.60 28.57
N LYS A 788 -30.87 1.59 28.00
CA LYS A 788 -31.49 1.49 26.67
C LYS A 788 -30.55 2.03 25.60
N ILE A 789 -30.02 1.15 24.76
CA ILE A 789 -28.98 1.47 23.77
C ILE A 789 -29.53 1.32 22.36
N LEU A 790 -29.28 2.31 21.51
CA LEU A 790 -29.56 2.24 20.08
C LEU A 790 -28.32 1.72 19.35
N VAL A 791 -28.47 0.70 18.51
CA VAL A 791 -27.40 0.21 17.62
C VAL A 791 -27.81 0.45 16.17
N VAL A 792 -26.92 1.08 15.40
CA VAL A 792 -27.15 1.46 14.01
C VAL A 792 -26.06 0.84 13.14
N ASP A 793 -26.45 -0.03 12.20
CA ASP A 793 -25.54 -0.71 11.26
C ASP A 793 -26.36 -1.17 10.04
N ASP A 794 -25.85 -0.94 8.82
CA ASP A 794 -26.56 -1.30 7.58
C ASP A 794 -26.53 -2.81 7.30
N ASN A 795 -25.56 -3.52 7.87
CA ASN A 795 -25.44 -4.96 7.76
C ASN A 795 -26.20 -5.67 8.89
N ASN A 796 -27.24 -6.41 8.52
CA ASN A 796 -28.10 -7.14 9.47
C ASN A 796 -27.32 -8.13 10.36
N VAL A 797 -26.23 -8.73 9.86
CA VAL A 797 -25.39 -9.65 10.64
C VAL A 797 -24.62 -8.89 11.72
N ASN A 798 -23.97 -7.79 11.35
CA ASN A 798 -23.22 -6.95 12.30
C ASN A 798 -24.15 -6.37 13.36
N LEU A 799 -25.32 -5.89 12.95
CA LEU A 799 -26.39 -5.40 13.82
C LEU A 799 -26.81 -6.46 14.85
N ARG A 800 -26.99 -7.72 14.43
CA ARG A 800 -27.32 -8.83 15.34
C ARG A 800 -26.17 -9.18 16.29
N VAL A 801 -24.94 -9.18 15.81
CA VAL A 801 -23.74 -9.46 16.63
C VAL A 801 -23.52 -8.38 17.68
N ALA A 802 -23.57 -7.11 17.28
CA ALA A 802 -23.44 -5.97 18.17
C ALA A 802 -24.56 -5.95 19.23
N ALA A 803 -25.80 -6.19 18.81
CA ALA A 803 -26.93 -6.27 19.74
C ALA A 803 -26.82 -7.43 20.72
N ALA A 804 -26.40 -8.61 20.27
CA ALA A 804 -26.19 -9.77 21.14
C ALA A 804 -25.09 -9.51 22.17
N ALA A 805 -23.97 -8.90 21.74
CA ALA A 805 -22.86 -8.54 22.62
C ALA A 805 -23.28 -7.55 23.72
N LEU A 806 -24.04 -6.49 23.38
CA LEU A 806 -24.52 -5.53 24.38
C LEU A 806 -25.59 -6.13 25.31
N LYS A 807 -26.49 -6.99 24.78
CA LYS A 807 -27.48 -7.73 25.60
C LYS A 807 -26.83 -8.70 26.58
N LYS A 808 -25.70 -9.33 26.21
CA LYS A 808 -24.90 -10.19 27.12
C LYS A 808 -24.50 -9.46 28.41
N TYR A 809 -24.26 -8.15 28.33
CA TYR A 809 -23.92 -7.31 29.47
C TYR A 809 -25.15 -6.61 30.10
N GLY A 810 -26.37 -7.01 29.76
CA GLY A 810 -27.59 -6.55 30.43
C GLY A 810 -28.21 -5.26 29.89
N ALA A 811 -27.75 -4.74 28.75
CA ALA A 811 -28.40 -3.60 28.08
C ALA A 811 -29.69 -4.01 27.35
N ASP A 812 -30.67 -3.12 27.33
CA ASP A 812 -31.84 -3.21 26.45
C ASP A 812 -31.49 -2.55 25.11
N VAL A 813 -31.43 -3.35 24.04
CA VAL A 813 -30.88 -2.90 22.76
C VAL A 813 -31.96 -2.82 21.69
N VAL A 814 -32.12 -1.64 21.11
CA VAL A 814 -32.95 -1.37 19.92
C VAL A 814 -32.04 -1.22 18.72
N CYS A 815 -32.41 -1.83 17.59
CA CYS A 815 -31.56 -1.85 16.39
C CYS A 815 -32.23 -1.12 15.22
N THR A 816 -31.44 -0.48 14.37
CA THR A 816 -31.89 0.16 13.13
C THR A 816 -30.83 0.03 12.03
N ASP A 817 -31.26 -0.01 10.78
CA ASP A 817 -30.45 -0.35 9.59
C ASP A 817 -29.97 0.88 8.78
N SER A 818 -30.20 2.10 9.27
CA SER A 818 -29.90 3.33 8.53
C SER A 818 -29.70 4.53 9.45
N GLY A 819 -28.72 5.38 9.12
CA GLY A 819 -28.49 6.68 9.76
C GLY A 819 -29.69 7.63 9.68
N LYS A 820 -30.53 7.52 8.64
CA LYS A 820 -31.73 8.37 8.53
C LYS A 820 -32.81 7.99 9.55
N LYS A 821 -32.98 6.69 9.78
CA LYS A 821 -33.91 6.17 10.80
C LYS A 821 -33.40 6.47 12.21
N SER A 822 -32.08 6.43 12.44
CA SER A 822 -31.51 6.76 13.75
C SER A 822 -31.79 8.20 14.19
N ILE A 823 -31.76 9.17 13.27
CA ILE A 823 -32.17 10.56 13.55
C ILE A 823 -33.62 10.61 14.06
N THR A 824 -34.51 9.78 13.52
CA THR A 824 -35.93 9.74 13.94
C THR A 824 -36.06 9.14 15.35
N PHE A 825 -35.28 8.11 15.67
CA PHE A 825 -35.25 7.49 17.01
C PHE A 825 -34.63 8.40 18.08
N LEU A 826 -33.63 9.21 17.70
CA LEU A 826 -32.92 10.13 18.59
C LEU A 826 -33.50 11.54 18.58
N LYS A 827 -34.69 11.74 18.03
CA LYS A 827 -35.41 13.02 18.12
C LYS A 827 -35.95 13.22 19.54
N PRO A 828 -35.55 14.29 20.27
CA PRO A 828 -36.10 14.55 21.59
C PRO A 828 -37.63 14.79 21.56
N PRO A 829 -38.38 14.29 22.56
CA PRO A 829 -37.91 13.49 23.70
C PRO A 829 -37.70 12.01 23.34
N HIS A 830 -36.53 11.46 23.65
CA HIS A 830 -36.22 10.02 23.49
C HIS A 830 -35.77 9.40 24.81
N GLN A 831 -35.65 8.07 24.87
CA GLN A 831 -35.31 7.32 26.08
C GLN A 831 -33.95 6.59 26.01
N PHE A 832 -33.17 6.79 24.95
CA PHE A 832 -31.88 6.15 24.77
C PHE A 832 -30.80 6.75 25.68
N ASP A 833 -30.07 5.88 26.40
CA ASP A 833 -28.92 6.23 27.23
C ASP A 833 -27.62 6.39 26.41
N ALA A 834 -27.51 5.69 25.27
CA ALA A 834 -26.39 5.81 24.33
C ALA A 834 -26.78 5.30 22.93
N CYS A 835 -26.02 5.71 21.92
CA CYS A 835 -26.12 5.23 20.55
C CYS A 835 -24.76 4.70 20.08
N PHE A 836 -24.74 3.48 19.55
CA PHE A 836 -23.62 2.88 18.86
C PHE A 836 -23.90 2.99 17.36
N MET A 837 -23.07 3.76 16.65
CA MET A 837 -23.33 4.19 15.28
C MET A 837 -22.23 3.70 14.34
N ASP A 838 -22.59 2.91 13.32
CA ASP A 838 -21.65 2.63 12.24
C ASP A 838 -21.25 3.90 11.50
N ILE A 839 -19.98 4.00 11.13
CA ILE A 839 -19.47 5.13 10.36
C ILE A 839 -19.88 4.99 8.90
N GLN A 840 -19.74 3.79 8.32
CA GLN A 840 -19.94 3.55 6.90
C GLN A 840 -21.33 2.96 6.65
N MET A 841 -22.28 3.79 6.24
CA MET A 841 -23.63 3.36 5.90
C MET A 841 -24.07 4.01 4.57
N PRO A 842 -24.86 3.30 3.73
CA PRO A 842 -25.40 3.85 2.49
C PRO A 842 -26.44 4.95 2.76
N GLU A 843 -26.61 5.83 1.76
CA GLU A 843 -27.44 7.06 1.77
C GLU A 843 -27.00 8.17 2.73
N MET A 844 -26.72 7.83 3.99
CA MET A 844 -26.30 8.77 5.03
C MET A 844 -25.31 8.09 5.97
N ASP A 845 -24.07 8.58 5.96
CA ASP A 845 -23.00 8.05 6.80
C ASP A 845 -23.18 8.43 8.28
N GLY A 846 -22.45 7.73 9.16
CA GLY A 846 -22.54 7.95 10.60
C GLY A 846 -22.10 9.35 11.04
N PHE A 847 -21.17 9.98 10.31
CA PHE A 847 -20.69 11.34 10.60
C PHE A 847 -21.77 12.38 10.32
N GLU A 848 -22.42 12.28 9.15
CA GLU A 848 -23.50 13.14 8.71
C GLU A 848 -24.74 12.96 9.61
N ALA A 849 -25.08 11.72 9.95
CA ALA A 849 -26.16 11.42 10.89
C ALA A 849 -25.89 12.06 12.27
N THR A 850 -24.68 11.90 12.80
CA THR A 850 -24.30 12.48 14.10
C THR A 850 -24.37 14.00 14.08
N LYS A 851 -23.88 14.65 13.02
CA LYS A 851 -23.94 16.10 12.88
C LYS A 851 -25.39 16.62 12.92
N ARG A 852 -26.30 15.96 12.18
CA ARG A 852 -27.73 16.30 12.21
C ARG A 852 -28.37 16.10 13.57
N ILE A 853 -27.98 15.05 14.30
CA ILE A 853 -28.47 14.82 15.67
C ILE A 853 -28.00 15.95 16.60
N ARG A 854 -26.73 16.35 16.52
CA ARG A 854 -26.18 17.45 17.33
C ARG A 854 -26.80 18.80 17.00
N ASP A 855 -27.04 19.11 15.73
CA ASP A 855 -27.72 20.34 15.32
C ASP A 855 -29.16 20.39 15.87
N MET A 856 -29.87 19.27 15.82
CA MET A 856 -31.22 19.13 16.37
C MET A 856 -31.24 19.27 17.90
N GLU A 857 -30.32 18.62 18.62
CA GLU A 857 -30.18 18.77 20.07
C GLU A 857 -29.88 20.22 20.46
N SER A 858 -29.00 20.90 19.72
CA SER A 858 -28.63 22.29 19.95
C SER A 858 -29.79 23.27 19.75
N ASP A 859 -30.58 23.12 18.69
CA ASP A 859 -31.78 23.94 18.43
C ASP A 859 -32.83 23.78 19.55
N ILE A 860 -33.08 22.54 19.97
CA ILE A 860 -34.03 22.25 21.05
C ILE A 860 -33.53 22.81 22.38
N ASN A 861 -32.27 22.60 22.73
CA ASN A 861 -31.67 23.12 23.97
C ASN A 861 -31.69 24.66 24.01
N SER A 862 -31.42 25.31 22.87
CA SER A 862 -31.48 26.77 22.74
C SER A 862 -32.89 27.31 22.97
N ARG A 863 -33.91 26.66 22.40
CA ARG A 863 -35.32 27.05 22.58
C ARG A 863 -35.83 26.82 23.99
N ILE A 864 -35.34 25.77 24.66
CA ILE A 864 -35.62 25.52 26.09
C ILE A 864 -34.98 26.61 26.95
N GLN A 865 -33.72 26.97 26.71
CA GLN A 865 -33.03 28.04 27.44
C GLN A 865 -33.66 29.42 27.23
N LEU A 866 -34.20 29.68 26.04
CA LEU A 866 -34.93 30.92 25.71
C LEU A 866 -36.39 30.92 26.22
N GLY A 867 -36.85 29.85 26.90
CA GLY A 867 -38.21 29.75 27.45
C GLY A 867 -39.31 29.62 26.38
N GLN A 868 -38.97 29.33 25.13
CA GLN A 868 -39.91 29.20 24.01
C GLN A 868 -40.61 27.83 23.98
N LEU A 869 -40.01 26.82 24.63
CA LEU A 869 -40.59 25.48 24.78
C LEU A 869 -40.73 25.12 26.27
N PRO A 870 -41.89 24.63 26.71
CA PRO A 870 -42.06 24.17 28.08
C PRO A 870 -41.23 22.91 28.34
N VAL A 871 -40.42 22.92 29.40
CA VAL A 871 -39.56 21.81 29.85
C VAL A 871 -40.36 20.52 30.11
N GLU A 872 -41.62 20.67 30.50
CA GLU A 872 -42.58 19.59 30.77
C GLU A 872 -42.93 18.77 29.52
N ALA A 873 -42.91 19.38 28.33
CA ALA A 873 -43.19 18.69 27.07
C ALA A 873 -41.98 17.86 26.57
N TYR A 874 -40.79 18.08 27.14
CA TYR A 874 -39.52 17.47 26.73
C TYR A 874 -38.83 16.73 27.89
N GLY A 875 -39.60 15.92 28.64
CA GLY A 875 -39.08 14.93 29.58
C GLY A 875 -38.37 15.49 30.82
N ASN A 876 -38.62 16.75 31.18
CA ASN A 876 -38.00 17.44 32.32
C ASN A 876 -36.46 17.55 32.26
N ALA A 877 -35.84 17.36 31.09
CA ALA A 877 -34.40 17.52 30.90
C ALA A 877 -34.07 18.95 30.48
N SER A 878 -33.13 19.60 31.19
CA SER A 878 -32.66 20.96 30.88
C SER A 878 -31.71 21.03 29.67
N SER A 879 -31.17 19.89 29.25
CA SER A 879 -30.30 19.76 28.09
C SER A 879 -30.33 18.32 27.57
N TRP A 880 -30.59 18.16 26.28
CA TRP A 880 -30.51 16.89 25.56
C TRP A 880 -29.13 16.72 24.93
N LYS A 881 -28.42 15.67 25.32
CA LYS A 881 -27.19 15.22 24.66
C LYS A 881 -27.04 13.71 24.85
N VAL A 882 -27.33 12.92 23.82
CA VAL A 882 -27.11 11.47 23.85
C VAL A 882 -25.64 11.14 23.56
N PRO A 883 -24.96 10.27 24.34
CA PRO A 883 -23.65 9.75 23.99
C PRO A 883 -23.68 8.96 22.69
N ILE A 884 -22.87 9.33 21.70
CA ILE A 884 -22.76 8.63 20.40
C ILE A 884 -21.35 8.05 20.27
N LEU A 885 -21.27 6.72 20.26
CA LEU A 885 -20.05 5.94 20.10
C LEU A 885 -19.98 5.41 18.66
N ALA A 886 -18.93 5.77 17.93
CA ALA A 886 -18.68 5.29 16.58
C ALA A 886 -18.30 3.79 16.61
N MET A 887 -18.83 2.99 15.69
CA MET A 887 -18.41 1.60 15.51
C MET A 887 -17.61 1.48 14.22
N THR A 888 -16.37 1.00 14.28
CA THR A 888 -15.49 0.85 13.10
C THR A 888 -14.72 -0.46 13.15
N ALA A 889 -14.35 -1.01 11.98
CA ALA A 889 -13.53 -2.21 11.89
C ALA A 889 -12.04 -1.95 12.17
N ASP A 890 -11.55 -0.72 11.92
CA ASP A 890 -10.17 -0.31 12.15
C ASP A 890 -10.15 1.09 12.80
N VAL A 891 -9.41 1.22 13.91
CA VAL A 891 -9.21 2.49 14.63
C VAL A 891 -7.93 3.12 14.12
N ILE A 892 -8.06 3.99 13.12
CA ILE A 892 -6.94 4.81 12.63
C ILE A 892 -7.08 6.20 13.26
N GLN A 893 -5.96 6.83 13.66
CA GLN A 893 -5.95 8.15 14.31
C GLN A 893 -6.73 9.23 13.53
N ALA A 894 -6.69 9.17 12.18
CA ALA A 894 -7.46 10.06 11.31
C ALA A 894 -8.99 9.93 11.48
N THR A 895 -9.49 8.72 11.74
CA THR A 895 -10.92 8.47 11.98
C THR A 895 -11.35 9.08 13.32
N ASN A 896 -10.48 9.05 14.34
CA ASN A 896 -10.77 9.64 15.65
C ASN A 896 -10.92 11.17 15.59
N GLU A 897 -10.03 11.86 14.86
CA GLU A 897 -10.17 13.31 14.66
C GLU A 897 -11.49 13.68 13.97
N GLN A 898 -11.92 12.88 13.01
CA GLN A 898 -13.17 13.09 12.28
C GLN A 898 -14.41 12.81 13.16
N CYS A 899 -14.37 11.76 14.00
CA CYS A 899 -15.37 11.48 15.02
C CYS A 899 -15.55 12.67 15.98
N GLN A 900 -14.46 13.25 16.47
CA GLN A 900 -14.54 14.43 17.35
C GLN A 900 -15.09 15.66 16.63
N LYS A 901 -14.67 15.92 15.39
CA LYS A 901 -15.13 17.07 14.59
C LYS A 901 -16.64 17.04 14.31
N CYS A 902 -17.23 15.86 14.13
CA CYS A 902 -18.67 15.73 13.89
C CYS A 902 -19.52 15.64 15.18
N GLY A 903 -18.88 15.57 16.36
CA GLY A 903 -19.56 15.55 17.65
C GLY A 903 -19.90 14.16 18.20
N MET A 904 -19.21 13.11 17.73
CA MET A 904 -19.22 11.79 18.40
C MET A 904 -18.39 11.85 19.69
N ASP A 905 -18.79 11.11 20.71
CA ASP A 905 -18.17 11.17 22.04
C ASP A 905 -17.08 10.10 22.24
N GLY A 906 -17.02 9.07 21.38
CA GLY A 906 -15.99 8.03 21.42
C GLY A 906 -16.14 7.03 20.28
N TYR A 907 -15.38 5.94 20.32
CA TYR A 907 -15.44 4.87 19.30
C TYR A 907 -15.18 3.49 19.91
N VAL A 908 -15.64 2.45 19.24
CA VAL A 908 -15.45 1.03 19.60
C VAL A 908 -15.18 0.22 18.34
N SER A 909 -14.28 -0.77 18.46
CA SER A 909 -13.98 -1.66 17.33
C SER A 909 -15.05 -2.75 17.18
N LYS A 910 -15.31 -3.18 15.94
CA LYS A 910 -16.15 -4.34 15.62
C LYS A 910 -15.24 -5.55 15.29
N PRO A 911 -15.46 -6.74 15.89
CA PRO A 911 -16.41 -7.05 16.97
C PRO A 911 -15.97 -6.45 18.31
N PHE A 912 -16.92 -6.15 19.21
CA PHE A 912 -16.62 -5.50 20.49
C PHE A 912 -15.70 -6.35 21.37
N GLU A 913 -14.52 -5.82 21.69
CA GLU A 913 -13.70 -6.36 22.77
C GLU A 913 -14.20 -5.84 24.12
N ALA A 914 -14.37 -6.75 25.10
CA ALA A 914 -14.97 -6.42 26.40
C ALA A 914 -14.21 -5.31 27.15
N GLU A 915 -12.88 -5.29 27.03
CA GLU A 915 -12.01 -4.31 27.67
C GLU A 915 -12.17 -2.92 27.05
N GLN A 916 -12.15 -2.82 25.72
CA GLN A 916 -12.35 -1.56 25.01
C GLN A 916 -13.76 -1.01 25.25
N LEU A 917 -14.78 -1.87 25.19
CA LEU A 917 -16.17 -1.49 25.45
C LEU A 917 -16.34 -0.96 26.88
N TYR A 918 -15.68 -1.58 27.88
CA TYR A 918 -15.69 -1.08 29.25
C TYR A 918 -15.02 0.28 29.40
N GLN A 919 -13.85 0.48 28.77
CA GLN A 919 -13.13 1.76 28.83
C GLN A 919 -13.97 2.92 28.29
N GLU A 920 -14.63 2.73 27.15
CA GLU A 920 -15.40 3.80 26.52
C GLU A 920 -16.74 4.04 27.20
N VAL A 921 -17.44 2.98 27.59
CA VAL A 921 -18.74 3.08 28.27
C VAL A 921 -18.61 3.66 29.68
N SER A 922 -17.53 3.33 30.40
CA SER A 922 -17.29 3.84 31.76
C SER A 922 -17.04 5.36 31.83
N ARG A 923 -16.72 6.01 30.70
CA ARG A 923 -16.63 7.48 30.61
C ARG A 923 -17.99 8.16 30.71
N PHE A 924 -19.06 7.49 30.27
CA PHE A 924 -20.40 8.07 30.18
C PHE A 924 -21.36 7.52 31.24
N PHE A 925 -21.19 6.26 31.63
CA PHE A 925 -22.02 5.62 32.64
C PHE A 925 -21.27 5.41 33.94
N HIS A 926 -21.86 5.88 35.04
CA HIS A 926 -21.44 5.51 36.40
C HIS A 926 -22.25 4.31 36.91
N VAL A 927 -21.62 3.50 37.76
CA VAL A 927 -22.28 2.38 38.44
C VAL A 927 -23.43 2.94 39.28
N LYS A 928 -24.67 2.50 39.02
CA LYS A 928 -25.81 2.88 39.87
C LYS A 928 -25.55 2.34 41.28
N PRO A 929 -25.59 3.17 42.34
CA PRO A 929 -25.52 2.64 43.70
C PRO A 929 -26.73 1.71 43.91
N ASN A 930 -26.47 0.51 44.44
CA ASN A 930 -27.52 -0.46 44.76
C ASN A 930 -28.57 0.21 45.67
N GLN A 931 -29.74 0.55 45.12
CA GLN A 931 -30.95 0.74 45.90
C GLN A 931 -31.48 -0.65 46.22
N ASN A 932 -30.88 -1.29 47.22
CA ASN A 932 -31.45 -2.39 48.01
C ASN A 932 -30.47 -2.65 49.16
N SER A 933 -30.74 -1.99 50.28
CA SER A 933 -30.39 -2.46 51.63
C SER A 933 -31.51 -3.35 52.11
#